data_AF-A0A6I3KKT7-F1
#
_entry.id   AF-A0A6I3KKT7-F1
#
_cell.length_a   1.000
_cell.length_b   1.000
_cell.length_c   1.000
_cell.angle_alpha   90.00
_cell.angle_beta   90.00
_cell.angle_gamma   90.00
#
_symmetry.space_group_name_H-M   'P 1'
#
loop_
_entity.id
_entity.type
_entity.pdbx_description
1 polymer ?
#
loop_
_entity_poly.entity_id
_entity_poly.type
_entity_poly.pdbx_seq_one_letter_code
_entity_poly.pdbx_strand_id
1 'polypeptide(L)'
;MTVVEADPRGARVISARQIAVASASLLSAIAFIPSAAHAQEKAAAGACADAGLAMLASPLTPWKGAPLRVVMTSEDAHDGELTLTAPDGKVAVTAKDKRGGPPYFWYAEVPAPAVGKWEAKLVRAGASPECATVIRAIEVRRAPGAAPSSSKASVWPVRDTWNRGTENLYSAWIEKLFDAPVEEQLSWKALHEVLRDKQRNALFNHLSAREDEKGLVIQPDCADLPYFLRAYFAFKMGLPFGYAKCNRGGGGKAPQCPAWWNIQKEEPPPAPPMQSVGGGPPDGFFGIFGGPPPAAARQVVRVQQRPPGLVPGFGFYLRNTVANGVHSGSGRTANDDDDTDYYPVSLKQETLRPGTIYADPYGHILVLVKRLPQSGANAGVLLAVDGQPDGTVARKRFWRGNFLFAQDPALGGPGFKRFRPVVATKGGLRRASNEEIAKNPEYADFSLDQSKLDIEAFYDRMDDVLSPAPLDPMAAMKEAIVSLDEQVRTRVTSVENGRKYQTGGGGEVAMPDGASIFETTGAWEDFATPSRDLRLLIAIDVVRGYPERVARRPERYAMPKDKSAADVKVELDRTLASELAARKVTYTRTDGTPWELTLKDVVDRTAALEMAYNVNDCVELRWGAADNSEEAATCKRRASGSQRTKMSEYRAWFNERRRPPRG
;
A
#
# COMPACT_ATOMS: atom_id res chain seq x y z
N MET A 1 21.93 25.03 81.64
CA MET A 1 21.28 25.59 80.43
C MET A 1 20.33 24.54 79.92
N THR A 2 19.05 24.87 79.89
CA THR A 2 17.88 24.15 79.34
C THR A 2 18.20 23.50 77.97
N VAL A 3 18.06 22.17 77.76
CA VAL A 3 16.82 21.37 77.46
C VAL A 3 16.48 21.49 75.95
N VAL A 4 16.31 20.46 75.09
CA VAL A 4 15.52 19.19 75.06
C VAL A 4 16.16 18.27 73.96
N GLU A 5 16.50 16.97 74.11
CA GLU A 5 15.67 15.72 74.12
C GLU A 5 14.89 15.46 72.79
N ALA A 6 14.70 14.24 72.23
CA ALA A 6 15.03 12.87 72.60
C ALA A 6 14.86 11.89 71.38
N ASP A 7 15.67 10.83 71.36
CA ASP A 7 15.47 9.46 70.80
C ASP A 7 14.32 8.75 71.61
N PRO A 8 13.75 7.52 71.35
CA PRO A 8 14.49 6.39 70.79
C PRO A 8 13.82 5.09 70.21
N ARG A 9 14.71 4.24 69.67
CA ARG A 9 14.79 2.74 69.78
C ARG A 9 13.70 1.86 69.12
N GLY A 10 14.01 0.69 68.53
CA GLY A 10 15.27 -0.05 68.47
C GLY A 10 15.16 -1.39 67.71
N ALA A 11 16.32 -1.95 67.39
CA ALA A 11 16.55 -3.30 66.88
C ALA A 11 16.73 -4.32 68.01
N ARG A 12 16.67 -5.63 67.73
CA ARG A 12 17.42 -6.65 68.49
C ARG A 12 17.69 -7.95 67.72
N VAL A 13 18.92 -8.43 67.93
CA VAL A 13 19.60 -9.67 67.49
C VAL A 13 19.75 -10.59 68.71
N ILE A 14 19.64 -11.93 68.56
CA ILE A 14 20.25 -12.97 69.45
C ILE A 14 20.39 -14.27 68.60
N SER A 15 21.57 -14.75 68.19
CA SER A 15 22.62 -15.58 68.84
C SER A 15 22.54 -17.10 68.57
N ALA A 16 23.70 -17.69 68.24
CA ALA A 16 23.95 -19.10 67.93
C ALA A 16 24.16 -19.99 69.18
N ARG A 17 23.97 -21.32 69.01
CA ARG A 17 24.59 -22.39 69.83
C ARG A 17 24.75 -23.70 69.05
N GLN A 18 25.87 -24.38 69.33
CA GLN A 18 26.41 -25.62 68.74
C GLN A 18 25.90 -26.91 69.43
N ILE A 19 26.44 -28.07 68.98
CA ILE A 19 26.46 -29.47 69.51
C ILE A 19 25.47 -30.38 68.72
N ALA A 20 25.77 -31.44 67.95
CA ALA A 20 26.85 -32.43 67.74
C ALA A 20 26.38 -33.87 68.08
N VAL A 21 26.61 -34.77 67.11
CA VAL A 21 26.74 -36.26 67.16
C VAL A 21 25.50 -37.14 67.37
N ALA A 22 25.17 -37.95 66.35
CA ALA A 22 25.14 -39.43 66.45
C ALA A 22 25.01 -40.09 65.07
N SER A 23 26.06 -40.79 64.69
CA SER A 23 26.16 -41.65 63.50
C SER A 23 25.46 -42.99 63.73
N ALA A 24 24.76 -43.51 62.72
CA ALA A 24 24.59 -44.95 62.53
C ALA A 24 24.33 -45.24 61.05
N SER A 25 25.37 -45.69 60.35
CA SER A 25 25.27 -46.34 59.05
C SER A 25 24.74 -47.76 59.24
N LEU A 26 23.87 -48.26 58.34
CA LEU A 26 24.08 -49.53 57.61
C LEU A 26 22.86 -49.93 56.73
N LEU A 27 23.20 -50.55 55.60
CA LEU A 27 22.46 -51.47 54.73
C LEU A 27 21.70 -50.92 53.50
N SER A 28 22.36 -51.14 52.36
CA SER A 28 21.76 -51.35 51.04
C SER A 28 21.03 -52.71 50.98
N ALA A 29 19.84 -52.76 50.34
CA ALA A 29 19.43 -53.82 49.40
C ALA A 29 18.03 -53.57 48.78
N ILE A 30 18.03 -53.24 47.49
CA ILE A 30 17.28 -53.86 46.38
C ILE A 30 15.73 -53.99 46.44
N ALA A 31 15.13 -53.25 45.49
CA ALA A 31 13.99 -53.56 44.62
C ALA A 31 12.61 -53.93 45.18
N PHE A 32 11.68 -53.00 45.01
CA PHE A 32 10.34 -53.31 44.49
C PHE A 32 9.97 -52.23 43.45
N ILE A 33 9.67 -52.65 42.23
CA ILE A 33 9.07 -51.82 41.18
C ILE A 33 7.55 -51.90 41.36
N PRO A 34 6.83 -50.77 41.52
CA PRO A 34 5.43 -50.69 41.16
C PRO A 34 5.23 -49.76 39.96
N SER A 35 4.48 -50.27 39.00
CA SER A 35 4.15 -49.72 37.69
C SER A 35 3.88 -48.22 37.64
N ALA A 36 4.61 -47.55 36.75
CA ALA A 36 4.24 -46.26 36.18
C ALA A 36 3.05 -46.43 35.23
N ALA A 37 1.87 -46.64 35.79
CA ALA A 37 0.60 -46.56 35.07
C ALA A 37 -0.36 -45.90 36.04
N HIS A 38 -0.41 -44.55 36.02
CA HIS A 38 -1.50 -43.67 36.52
C HIS A 38 -1.07 -42.19 36.62
N ALA A 39 0.15 -41.81 36.21
CA ALA A 39 0.58 -40.40 36.16
C ALA A 39 0.65 -39.82 34.73
N GLN A 40 -0.01 -40.46 33.77
CA GLN A 40 0.01 -40.05 32.36
C GLN A 40 -1.41 -39.85 31.84
N GLU A 41 -2.20 -39.07 32.58
CA GLU A 41 -3.57 -38.73 32.18
C GLU A 41 -3.93 -37.32 32.65
N LYS A 42 -3.03 -36.34 32.41
CA LYS A 42 -3.35 -34.90 32.50
C LYS A 42 -2.37 -33.94 31.82
N ALA A 43 -1.68 -34.40 30.78
CA ALA A 43 -0.83 -33.54 29.94
C ALA A 43 -1.03 -33.78 28.43
N ALA A 44 -2.22 -34.23 28.03
CA ALA A 44 -2.65 -34.36 26.64
C ALA A 44 -3.74 -33.31 26.35
N ALA A 45 -3.31 -32.07 26.15
CA ALA A 45 -4.05 -31.04 25.43
C ALA A 45 -3.02 -30.07 24.86
N GLY A 46 -2.20 -30.56 23.92
CA GLY A 46 -1.43 -29.68 23.04
C GLY A 46 -2.43 -28.91 22.19
N ALA A 47 -2.75 -27.68 22.57
CA ALA A 47 -3.63 -26.83 21.81
C ALA A 47 -2.97 -26.55 20.46
N CYS A 48 -3.56 -27.05 19.38
CA CYS A 48 -3.24 -26.56 18.04
C CYS A 48 -3.36 -25.04 18.08
N ALA A 49 -2.26 -24.33 17.83
CA ALA A 49 -2.35 -22.91 17.60
C ALA A 49 -3.11 -22.73 16.28
N ASP A 50 -4.41 -22.49 16.37
CA ASP A 50 -5.23 -21.94 15.28
C ASP A 50 -4.85 -20.46 14.99
N ALA A 51 -3.71 -19.99 15.52
CA ALA A 51 -3.23 -18.63 15.40
C ALA A 51 -3.05 -18.25 13.93
N GLY A 52 -3.78 -17.23 13.49
CA GLY A 52 -3.76 -16.77 12.11
C GLY A 52 -4.66 -17.55 11.14
N LEU A 53 -5.31 -18.65 11.55
CA LEU A 53 -6.31 -19.34 10.74
C LEU A 53 -7.64 -18.59 10.75
N ALA A 54 -8.12 -18.19 9.58
CA ALA A 54 -9.45 -17.61 9.42
C ALA A 54 -10.15 -18.13 8.17
N MET A 55 -11.49 -18.22 8.25
CA MET A 55 -12.34 -18.62 7.14
C MET A 55 -13.40 -17.56 6.86
N LEU A 56 -13.57 -17.24 5.59
CA LEU A 56 -14.67 -16.46 5.06
C LEU A 56 -15.52 -17.34 4.14
N ALA A 57 -16.83 -17.40 4.39
CA ALA A 57 -17.81 -17.91 3.44
C ALA A 57 -18.63 -16.74 2.88
N SER A 58 -18.87 -16.75 1.57
CA SER A 58 -19.61 -15.72 0.85
C SER A 58 -20.66 -16.37 -0.06
N PRO A 59 -21.92 -15.90 -0.07
CA PRO A 59 -22.43 -14.74 0.67
C PRO A 59 -22.54 -14.98 2.18
N LEU A 60 -22.75 -13.90 2.96
CA LEU A 60 -22.85 -13.89 4.42
C LEU A 60 -23.80 -14.97 4.96
N THR A 61 -24.91 -15.19 4.26
CA THR A 61 -25.81 -16.31 4.48
C THR A 61 -25.87 -17.13 3.19
N PRO A 62 -25.04 -18.18 3.05
CA PRO A 62 -25.01 -19.00 1.86
C PRO A 62 -26.39 -19.57 1.52
N TRP A 63 -26.75 -19.55 0.23
CA TRP A 63 -28.03 -20.04 -0.25
C TRP A 63 -27.92 -20.50 -1.70
N LYS A 64 -28.81 -21.42 -2.12
CA LYS A 64 -28.69 -22.15 -3.40
C LYS A 64 -28.68 -21.29 -4.67
N GLY A 65 -29.12 -20.03 -4.61
CA GLY A 65 -29.20 -19.15 -5.78
C GLY A 65 -28.02 -18.20 -5.93
N ALA A 66 -26.96 -18.38 -5.15
CA ALA A 66 -25.69 -17.68 -5.31
C ALA A 66 -24.51 -18.67 -5.20
N PRO A 67 -23.38 -18.41 -5.89
CA PRO A 67 -22.17 -19.20 -5.72
C PRO A 67 -21.70 -19.20 -4.26
N LEU A 68 -21.38 -20.39 -3.72
CA LEU A 68 -20.68 -20.53 -2.45
C LEU A 68 -19.19 -20.32 -2.70
N ARG A 69 -18.65 -19.24 -2.15
CA ARG A 69 -17.22 -18.92 -2.22
C ARG A 69 -16.63 -19.01 -0.84
N VAL A 70 -15.50 -19.70 -0.72
CA VAL A 70 -14.80 -19.91 0.55
C VAL A 70 -13.35 -19.47 0.40
N VAL A 71 -12.91 -18.61 1.31
CA VAL A 71 -11.50 -18.24 1.48
C VAL A 71 -11.06 -18.77 2.84
N MET A 72 -9.97 -19.53 2.86
CA MET A 72 -9.29 -19.90 4.11
C MET A 72 -7.88 -19.31 4.10
N THR A 73 -7.45 -18.79 5.24
CA THR A 73 -6.14 -18.14 5.42
C THR A 73 -5.35 -18.84 6.51
N SER A 74 -4.01 -18.74 6.43
CA SER A 74 -3.03 -19.25 7.39
C SER A 74 -1.79 -18.38 7.36
N GLU A 75 -1.17 -18.09 8.49
CA GLU A 75 0.13 -17.39 8.50
C GLU A 75 1.30 -18.32 8.26
N ASP A 76 1.16 -19.57 8.67
CA ASP A 76 2.15 -20.61 8.43
C ASP A 76 2.06 -21.13 7.00
N ALA A 77 3.24 -21.34 6.42
CA ALA A 77 3.40 -21.95 5.11
C ALA A 77 3.11 -23.46 5.20
N HIS A 78 1.90 -23.85 4.86
CA HIS A 78 1.54 -25.26 4.75
C HIS A 78 1.31 -25.63 3.29
N ASP A 79 1.92 -26.70 2.81
CA ASP A 79 1.40 -27.34 1.60
C ASP A 79 0.08 -28.02 1.96
N GLY A 80 -0.93 -27.90 1.13
CA GLY A 80 -2.27 -28.26 1.55
C GLY A 80 -3.33 -27.97 0.51
N GLU A 81 -4.49 -28.57 0.70
CA GLU A 81 -5.64 -28.39 -0.16
C GLU A 81 -6.90 -28.06 0.64
N LEU A 82 -7.68 -27.13 0.12
CA LEU A 82 -9.02 -26.80 0.59
C LEU A 82 -10.04 -27.60 -0.19
N THR A 83 -10.78 -28.47 0.50
CA THR A 83 -11.89 -29.25 -0.06
C THR A 83 -13.23 -28.72 0.44
N LEU A 84 -14.22 -28.61 -0.44
CA LEU A 84 -15.60 -28.37 -0.06
C LEU A 84 -16.43 -29.62 -0.31
N THR A 85 -16.96 -30.21 0.76
CA THR A 85 -17.80 -31.41 0.71
C THR A 85 -19.27 -31.03 0.80
N ALA A 86 -20.06 -31.54 -0.14
CA ALA A 86 -21.49 -31.30 -0.24
C ALA A 86 -22.29 -32.12 0.80
N PRO A 87 -23.58 -31.80 1.01
CA PRO A 87 -24.42 -32.50 2.00
C PRO A 87 -24.61 -34.00 1.73
N ASP A 88 -24.37 -34.47 0.49
CA ASP A 88 -24.42 -35.88 0.12
C ASP A 88 -23.10 -36.63 0.43
N GLY A 89 -22.12 -35.95 1.03
CA GLY A 89 -20.80 -36.49 1.39
C GLY A 89 -19.79 -36.46 0.24
N LYS A 90 -20.14 -35.97 -0.95
CA LYS A 90 -19.20 -35.90 -2.08
C LYS A 90 -18.40 -34.61 -2.06
N VAL A 91 -17.12 -34.69 -2.41
CA VAL A 91 -16.27 -33.52 -2.63
C VAL A 91 -16.72 -32.81 -3.90
N ALA A 92 -17.17 -31.57 -3.78
CA ALA A 92 -17.64 -30.76 -4.91
C ALA A 92 -16.49 -30.01 -5.59
N VAL A 93 -15.52 -29.52 -4.81
CA VAL A 93 -14.34 -28.80 -5.33
C VAL A 93 -13.15 -29.01 -4.41
N THR A 94 -11.95 -29.09 -5.01
CA THR A 94 -10.66 -29.13 -4.32
C THR A 94 -9.78 -28.01 -4.88
N ALA A 95 -9.34 -27.10 -4.02
CA ALA A 95 -8.41 -26.04 -4.35
C ALA A 95 -7.03 -26.37 -3.75
N LYS A 96 -6.10 -26.75 -4.62
CA LYS A 96 -4.71 -27.12 -4.25
C LYS A 96 -3.75 -25.94 -4.26
N ASP A 97 -4.11 -24.89 -4.98
CA ASP A 97 -3.25 -23.72 -5.17
C ASP A 97 -3.19 -22.90 -3.89
N LYS A 98 -2.10 -23.09 -3.14
CA LYS A 98 -1.69 -22.17 -2.07
C LYS A 98 -1.26 -20.85 -2.71
N ARG A 99 -1.89 -19.75 -2.30
CA ARG A 99 -1.61 -18.40 -2.78
C ARG A 99 -1.03 -17.53 -1.67
N GLY A 100 -0.47 -16.38 -2.06
CA GLY A 100 0.13 -15.39 -1.17
C GLY A 100 1.51 -15.75 -0.62
N GLY A 101 1.96 -14.88 0.29
CA GLY A 101 2.87 -15.19 1.41
C GLY A 101 2.10 -14.90 2.71
N PRO A 102 2.68 -14.95 3.92
CA PRO A 102 1.94 -14.73 5.16
C PRO A 102 1.01 -13.47 5.09
N PRO A 103 -0.34 -13.63 5.13
CA PRO A 103 -1.08 -14.89 5.22
C PRO A 103 -1.23 -15.62 3.89
N TYR A 104 -0.82 -16.89 3.87
CA TYR A 104 -1.16 -17.82 2.80
C TYR A 104 -2.68 -18.03 2.75
N PHE A 105 -3.22 -18.29 1.56
CA PHE A 105 -4.65 -18.53 1.43
C PHE A 105 -5.02 -19.52 0.32
N TRP A 106 -6.22 -20.09 0.47
CA TRP A 106 -6.87 -20.95 -0.51
C TRP A 106 -8.24 -20.38 -0.84
N TYR A 107 -8.64 -20.49 -2.11
CA TYR A 107 -9.94 -20.06 -2.60
C TYR A 107 -10.64 -21.21 -3.30
N ALA A 108 -11.87 -21.50 -2.89
CA ALA A 108 -12.73 -22.48 -3.52
C ALA A 108 -14.10 -21.87 -3.83
N GLU A 109 -14.68 -22.26 -4.96
CA GLU A 109 -16.00 -21.81 -5.39
C GLU A 109 -16.85 -22.98 -5.88
N VAL A 110 -18.11 -23.00 -5.45
CA VAL A 110 -19.16 -23.87 -5.97
C VAL A 110 -20.22 -22.98 -6.61
N PRO A 111 -20.32 -22.92 -7.96
CA PRO A 111 -21.23 -22.01 -8.66
C PRO A 111 -22.72 -22.18 -8.28
N ALA A 112 -23.15 -23.42 -8.03
CA ALA A 112 -24.52 -23.75 -7.69
C ALA A 112 -24.57 -24.73 -6.50
N PRO A 113 -24.51 -24.24 -5.24
CA PRO A 113 -24.44 -25.09 -4.07
C PRO A 113 -25.80 -25.72 -3.75
N ALA A 114 -25.82 -27.02 -3.47
CA ALA A 114 -26.97 -27.73 -2.92
C ALA A 114 -27.35 -27.22 -1.52
N VAL A 115 -28.63 -27.30 -1.17
CA VAL A 115 -29.14 -26.93 0.16
C VAL A 115 -28.70 -27.98 1.19
N GLY A 116 -28.18 -27.54 2.32
CA GLY A 116 -27.80 -28.42 3.42
C GLY A 116 -26.51 -27.99 4.12
N LYS A 117 -25.95 -28.89 4.92
CA LYS A 117 -24.67 -28.70 5.61
C LYS A 117 -23.52 -29.08 4.69
N TRP A 118 -22.63 -28.13 4.47
CA TRP A 118 -21.38 -28.28 3.75
C TRP A 118 -20.21 -28.31 4.73
N GLU A 119 -19.12 -28.94 4.34
CA GLU A 119 -17.87 -28.93 5.11
C GLU A 119 -16.77 -28.30 4.27
N ALA A 120 -16.13 -27.26 4.81
CA ALA A 120 -14.87 -26.73 4.32
C ALA A 120 -13.75 -27.37 5.13
N LYS A 121 -12.92 -28.19 4.46
CA LYS A 121 -11.81 -28.90 5.07
C LYS A 121 -10.50 -28.43 4.46
N LEU A 122 -9.62 -27.88 5.27
CA LEU A 122 -8.23 -27.56 4.93
C LEU A 122 -7.32 -28.64 5.51
N VAL A 123 -6.60 -29.33 4.64
CA VAL A 123 -5.53 -30.25 5.04
C VAL A 123 -4.20 -29.52 4.98
N ARG A 124 -3.43 -29.55 6.07
CA ARG A 124 -2.10 -28.95 6.22
C ARG A 124 -1.06 -30.06 6.26
N ALA A 125 -0.38 -30.29 5.15
CA ALA A 125 0.72 -31.25 5.08
C ALA A 125 1.88 -30.83 5.98
N GLY A 126 2.48 -31.79 6.67
CA GLY A 126 3.60 -31.56 7.59
C GLY A 126 3.24 -30.99 8.96
N ALA A 127 1.97 -30.64 9.22
CA ALA A 127 1.48 -30.35 10.57
C ALA A 127 1.33 -31.65 11.37
N SER A 128 1.39 -31.56 12.71
CA SER A 128 1.18 -32.72 13.58
C SER A 128 -0.21 -33.35 13.35
N PRO A 129 -0.39 -34.66 13.56
CA PRO A 129 -1.64 -35.36 13.23
C PRO A 129 -2.90 -34.70 13.80
N GLU A 130 -2.82 -34.18 15.02
CA GLU A 130 -3.88 -33.47 15.71
C GLU A 130 -4.21 -32.08 15.13
N CYS A 131 -3.28 -31.46 14.40
CA CYS A 131 -3.45 -30.15 13.75
C CYS A 131 -3.50 -30.23 12.21
N ALA A 132 -3.29 -31.41 11.63
CA ALA A 132 -3.18 -31.60 10.19
C ALA A 132 -4.47 -31.26 9.42
N THR A 133 -5.63 -31.29 10.08
CA THR A 133 -6.92 -31.04 9.41
C THR A 133 -7.76 -30.02 10.17
N VAL A 134 -8.22 -28.99 9.47
CA VAL A 134 -9.16 -27.99 9.98
C VAL A 134 -10.47 -28.14 9.22
N ILE A 135 -11.56 -28.42 9.94
CA ILE A 135 -12.91 -28.55 9.35
C ILE A 135 -13.78 -27.43 9.90
N ARG A 136 -14.54 -26.78 9.02
CA ARG A 136 -15.54 -25.77 9.35
C ARG A 136 -16.83 -26.07 8.59
N ALA A 137 -17.95 -26.12 9.31
CA ALA A 137 -19.26 -26.34 8.71
C ALA A 137 -19.82 -25.05 8.10
N ILE A 138 -20.55 -25.18 7.00
CA ILE A 138 -21.23 -24.08 6.30
C ILE A 138 -22.68 -24.50 6.03
N GLU A 139 -23.65 -23.67 6.43
CA GLU A 139 -25.07 -23.93 6.14
C GLU A 139 -25.48 -23.21 4.84
N VAL A 140 -25.91 -23.97 3.83
CA VAL A 140 -26.50 -23.43 2.59
C VAL A 140 -28.02 -23.56 2.64
N ARG A 141 -28.71 -22.42 2.55
CA ARG A 141 -30.17 -22.30 2.68
C ARG A 141 -30.91 -22.37 1.33
N ARG A 142 -32.23 -22.56 1.39
CA ARG A 142 -33.11 -22.54 0.20
C ARG A 142 -33.30 -21.14 -0.39
N ALA A 143 -33.24 -20.11 0.45
CA ALA A 143 -33.48 -18.71 0.13
C ALA A 143 -32.44 -17.84 0.86
N PRO A 144 -32.14 -16.62 0.37
CA PRO A 144 -31.18 -15.74 1.05
C PRO A 144 -31.70 -15.39 2.45
N GLY A 145 -30.79 -15.24 3.41
CA GLY A 145 -31.12 -14.65 4.70
C GLY A 145 -31.49 -13.16 4.57
N ALA A 146 -32.06 -12.58 5.63
CA ALA A 146 -32.30 -11.15 5.68
C ALA A 146 -30.96 -10.40 5.57
N ALA A 147 -30.84 -9.54 4.55
CA ALA A 147 -29.68 -8.66 4.43
C ALA A 147 -29.63 -7.70 5.65
N PRO A 148 -28.42 -7.31 6.10
CA PRO A 148 -28.31 -6.28 7.13
C PRO A 148 -29.08 -5.00 6.72
N SER A 149 -29.79 -4.42 7.67
CA SER A 149 -30.57 -3.19 7.45
C SER A 149 -29.76 -1.95 7.83
N SER A 150 -30.12 -0.82 7.22
CA SER A 150 -29.54 0.48 7.57
C SER A 150 -29.95 0.90 8.98
N SER A 151 -29.02 1.51 9.71
CA SER A 151 -29.27 2.14 11.01
C SER A 151 -29.17 3.66 10.90
N LYS A 152 -29.86 4.41 11.77
CA LYS A 152 -29.63 5.86 11.93
C LYS A 152 -28.34 6.14 12.72
N ALA A 153 -27.92 5.22 13.59
CA ALA A 153 -26.77 5.39 14.47
C ALA A 153 -25.43 5.05 13.80
N SER A 154 -25.45 4.48 12.58
CA SER A 154 -24.23 4.19 11.84
C SER A 154 -24.45 4.11 10.32
N VAL A 155 -23.40 4.34 9.53
CA VAL A 155 -23.41 4.15 8.06
C VAL A 155 -23.76 2.70 7.71
N TRP A 156 -23.20 1.72 8.42
CA TRP A 156 -23.56 0.31 8.34
C TRP A 156 -23.51 -0.36 9.72
N PRO A 157 -24.27 -1.44 9.96
CA PRO A 157 -24.23 -2.14 11.24
C PRO A 157 -22.87 -2.82 11.47
N VAL A 158 -22.28 -2.57 12.64
CA VAL A 158 -21.10 -3.30 13.13
C VAL A 158 -21.55 -4.65 13.67
N ARG A 159 -21.00 -5.73 13.12
CA ARG A 159 -21.33 -7.13 13.41
C ARG A 159 -20.10 -7.95 13.80
N ASP A 160 -18.91 -7.43 13.53
CA ASP A 160 -17.64 -8.09 13.79
C ASP A 160 -16.57 -7.04 14.14
N THR A 161 -15.36 -7.50 14.45
CA THR A 161 -14.22 -6.69 14.92
C THR A 161 -13.00 -6.90 14.05
N TRP A 162 -12.15 -5.87 13.98
CA TRP A 162 -10.78 -6.10 13.50
C TRP A 162 -10.06 -7.00 14.52
N ASN A 163 -9.38 -8.01 14.01
CA ASN A 163 -8.51 -8.95 14.72
C ASN A 163 -7.54 -9.57 13.70
N ARG A 164 -6.63 -10.44 14.12
CA ARG A 164 -5.63 -11.03 13.22
C ARG A 164 -6.27 -11.79 12.07
N GLY A 165 -7.33 -12.54 12.33
CA GLY A 165 -8.07 -13.30 11.32
C GLY A 165 -8.75 -12.42 10.27
N THR A 166 -9.42 -11.35 10.67
CA THR A 166 -10.08 -10.42 9.72
C THR A 166 -9.08 -9.59 8.94
N GLU A 167 -7.92 -9.25 9.53
CA GLU A 167 -6.79 -8.68 8.78
C GLU A 167 -6.21 -9.67 7.76
N ASN A 168 -6.11 -10.97 8.10
CA ASN A 168 -5.61 -11.97 7.17
C ASN A 168 -6.57 -12.16 5.99
N LEU A 169 -7.87 -12.19 6.26
CA LEU A 169 -8.91 -12.22 5.23
C LEU A 169 -8.89 -10.96 4.35
N TYR A 170 -8.60 -9.79 4.92
CA TYR A 170 -8.43 -8.55 4.15
C TYR A 170 -7.24 -8.66 3.18
N SER A 171 -6.09 -9.14 3.64
CA SER A 171 -4.92 -9.37 2.78
C SER A 171 -5.20 -10.37 1.67
N ALA A 172 -5.82 -11.52 1.98
CA ALA A 172 -6.18 -12.51 0.97
C ALA A 172 -7.21 -11.96 -0.05
N TRP A 173 -8.17 -11.15 0.40
CA TRP A 173 -9.13 -10.49 -0.48
C TRP A 173 -8.45 -9.49 -1.42
N ILE A 174 -7.53 -8.66 -0.92
CA ILE A 174 -6.77 -7.71 -1.73
C ILE A 174 -5.96 -8.43 -2.80
N GLU A 175 -5.22 -9.49 -2.43
CA GLU A 175 -4.42 -10.24 -3.39
C GLU A 175 -5.30 -10.88 -4.47
N LYS A 176 -6.39 -11.55 -4.08
CA LYS A 176 -7.32 -12.15 -5.04
C LYS A 176 -7.96 -11.10 -5.97
N LEU A 177 -8.30 -9.92 -5.45
CA LEU A 177 -8.97 -8.87 -6.23
C LEU A 177 -8.10 -8.38 -7.40
N PHE A 178 -6.79 -8.27 -7.18
CA PHE A 178 -5.82 -7.74 -8.15
C PHE A 178 -4.90 -8.82 -8.74
N ASP A 179 -5.23 -10.09 -8.58
CA ASP A 179 -4.43 -11.21 -9.06
C ASP A 179 -4.40 -11.26 -10.59
N ALA A 180 -3.19 -11.38 -11.15
CA ALA A 180 -2.93 -11.66 -12.56
C ALA A 180 -1.45 -12.06 -12.73
N PRO A 181 -1.07 -12.71 -13.85
CA PRO A 181 0.33 -12.97 -14.20
C PRO A 181 1.19 -11.71 -14.08
N VAL A 182 2.42 -11.84 -13.59
CA VAL A 182 3.29 -10.68 -13.24
C VAL A 182 3.64 -9.80 -14.45
N GLU A 183 3.66 -10.37 -15.65
CA GLU A 183 4.01 -9.65 -16.88
C GLU A 183 2.83 -8.86 -17.46
N GLU A 184 1.62 -9.09 -16.94
CA GLU A 184 0.45 -8.34 -17.36
C GLU A 184 0.44 -6.92 -16.76
N GLN A 185 0.32 -5.90 -17.60
CA GLN A 185 0.14 -4.53 -17.12
C GLN A 185 -1.34 -4.28 -16.87
N LEU A 186 -1.78 -4.48 -15.63
CA LEU A 186 -3.17 -4.25 -15.24
C LEU A 186 -3.47 -2.76 -15.08
N SER A 187 -4.55 -2.32 -15.71
CA SER A 187 -5.12 -0.99 -15.54
C SER A 187 -6.63 -1.05 -15.74
N TRP A 188 -7.39 -0.45 -14.82
CA TRP A 188 -8.85 -0.33 -14.89
C TRP A 188 -9.24 1.13 -14.85
N LYS A 189 -10.29 1.52 -15.58
CA LYS A 189 -10.72 2.94 -15.63
C LYS A 189 -11.28 3.44 -14.31
N ALA A 190 -11.68 2.51 -13.44
CA ALA A 190 -12.18 2.81 -12.11
C ALA A 190 -12.09 1.60 -11.18
N LEU A 191 -11.97 1.84 -9.87
CA LEU A 191 -11.99 0.77 -8.87
C LEU A 191 -13.27 -0.08 -8.93
N HIS A 192 -14.42 0.53 -9.21
CA HIS A 192 -15.68 -0.21 -9.31
C HIS A 192 -15.72 -1.23 -10.46
N GLU A 193 -14.88 -1.13 -11.49
CA GLU A 193 -14.78 -2.16 -12.53
C GLU A 193 -14.24 -3.47 -11.93
N VAL A 194 -13.20 -3.37 -11.09
CA VAL A 194 -12.59 -4.52 -10.40
C VAL A 194 -13.52 -5.10 -9.33
N LEU A 195 -14.19 -4.23 -8.56
CA LEU A 195 -15.11 -4.66 -7.51
C LEU A 195 -16.36 -5.36 -8.06
N ARG A 196 -16.75 -5.07 -9.30
CA ARG A 196 -17.90 -5.71 -9.96
C ARG A 196 -17.56 -6.99 -10.70
N ASP A 197 -16.28 -7.29 -10.89
CA ASP A 197 -15.84 -8.54 -11.49
C ASP A 197 -16.08 -9.70 -10.51
N LYS A 198 -17.05 -10.56 -10.86
CA LYS A 198 -17.47 -11.71 -10.05
C LYS A 198 -16.35 -12.74 -9.87
N GLN A 199 -15.41 -12.84 -10.81
CA GLN A 199 -14.32 -13.80 -10.76
C GLN A 199 -13.20 -13.34 -9.81
N ARG A 200 -12.98 -12.01 -9.73
CA ARG A 200 -11.98 -11.37 -8.88
C ARG A 200 -12.48 -11.16 -7.46
N ASN A 201 -13.68 -10.63 -7.29
CA ASN A 201 -14.16 -10.21 -5.99
C ASN A 201 -14.88 -11.35 -5.23
N ALA A 202 -14.18 -11.99 -4.29
CA ALA A 202 -14.75 -13.01 -3.40
C ALA A 202 -15.92 -12.49 -2.54
N LEU A 203 -16.03 -11.16 -2.34
CA LEU A 203 -17.11 -10.49 -1.61
C LEU A 203 -18.20 -9.91 -2.53
N PHE A 204 -18.18 -10.24 -3.82
CA PHE A 204 -19.23 -9.83 -4.76
C PHE A 204 -20.60 -10.31 -4.26
N ASN A 205 -21.57 -9.42 -4.10
CA ASN A 205 -22.90 -9.67 -3.55
C ASN A 205 -22.91 -10.43 -2.21
N HIS A 206 -21.89 -10.23 -1.37
CA HIS A 206 -21.75 -10.88 -0.06
C HIS A 206 -22.96 -10.64 0.85
N LEU A 207 -23.60 -9.47 0.81
CA LEU A 207 -24.75 -9.15 1.65
C LEU A 207 -26.07 -9.73 1.09
N SER A 208 -26.03 -10.42 -0.05
CA SER A 208 -27.21 -10.88 -0.78
C SER A 208 -28.21 -9.74 -1.10
N ALA A 209 -27.72 -8.50 -1.26
CA ALA A 209 -28.53 -7.30 -1.45
C ALA A 209 -28.38 -6.68 -2.85
N ARG A 210 -27.69 -7.38 -3.77
CA ARG A 210 -27.23 -6.89 -5.07
C ARG A 210 -26.39 -5.62 -4.95
N GLU A 211 -25.66 -5.47 -3.86
CA GLU A 211 -24.98 -4.22 -3.51
C GLU A 211 -23.88 -3.81 -4.51
N ASP A 212 -23.25 -4.77 -5.18
CA ASP A 212 -22.25 -4.47 -6.23
C ASP A 212 -22.87 -4.26 -7.61
N GLU A 213 -24.14 -4.61 -7.77
CA GLU A 213 -24.88 -4.48 -9.05
C GLU A 213 -25.75 -3.21 -9.07
N LYS A 214 -25.72 -2.40 -8.01
CA LYS A 214 -26.51 -1.16 -7.86
C LYS A 214 -25.87 0.10 -8.45
N GLY A 215 -24.87 -0.06 -9.31
CA GLY A 215 -24.28 1.07 -10.05
C GLY A 215 -23.48 2.07 -9.20
N LEU A 216 -22.96 1.66 -8.03
CA LEU A 216 -22.11 2.52 -7.20
C LEU A 216 -20.85 2.95 -7.94
N VAL A 217 -20.65 4.26 -8.13
CA VAL A 217 -19.43 4.82 -8.73
C VAL A 217 -18.34 4.93 -7.67
N ILE A 218 -17.24 4.21 -7.86
CA ILE A 218 -16.09 4.21 -6.94
C ILE A 218 -14.84 4.49 -7.78
N GLN A 219 -14.32 5.71 -7.67
CA GLN A 219 -13.19 6.26 -8.44
C GLN A 219 -12.26 7.00 -7.50
N PRO A 220 -11.40 6.28 -6.75
CA PRO A 220 -10.44 6.89 -5.84
C PRO A 220 -9.23 7.45 -6.59
N ASP A 221 -8.65 8.54 -6.07
CA ASP A 221 -7.25 8.88 -6.35
C ASP A 221 -6.30 7.99 -5.51
N CYS A 222 -4.99 8.27 -5.55
CA CYS A 222 -4.00 7.47 -4.81
C CYS A 222 -4.22 7.50 -3.29
N ALA A 223 -4.69 8.62 -2.73
CA ALA A 223 -4.92 8.78 -1.30
C ALA A 223 -6.25 8.16 -0.85
N ASP A 224 -7.28 8.24 -1.68
CA ASP A 224 -8.58 7.62 -1.42
C ASP A 224 -8.53 6.09 -1.48
N LEU A 225 -7.71 5.53 -2.39
CA LEU A 225 -7.69 4.10 -2.72
C LEU A 225 -7.57 3.18 -1.48
N PRO A 226 -6.58 3.35 -0.57
CA PRO A 226 -6.50 2.51 0.63
C PRO A 226 -7.77 2.61 1.49
N TYR A 227 -8.32 3.81 1.68
CA TYR A 227 -9.54 4.00 2.47
C TYR A 227 -10.76 3.36 1.81
N PHE A 228 -10.89 3.47 0.49
CA PHE A 228 -12.01 2.90 -0.25
C PHE A 228 -11.98 1.37 -0.21
N LEU A 229 -10.81 0.75 -0.40
CA LEU A 229 -10.63 -0.69 -0.27
C LEU A 229 -10.94 -1.17 1.16
N ARG A 230 -10.42 -0.47 2.17
CA ARG A 230 -10.64 -0.80 3.59
C ARG A 230 -12.10 -0.64 3.99
N ALA A 231 -12.75 0.46 3.58
CA ALA A 231 -14.16 0.72 3.84
C ALA A 231 -15.07 -0.27 3.10
N TYR A 232 -14.75 -0.64 1.86
CA TYR A 232 -15.50 -1.66 1.13
C TYR A 232 -15.46 -3.01 1.86
N PHE A 233 -14.28 -3.47 2.25
CA PHE A 233 -14.15 -4.70 3.01
C PHE A 233 -14.87 -4.61 4.36
N ALA A 234 -14.72 -3.51 5.08
CA ALA A 234 -15.38 -3.27 6.37
C ALA A 234 -16.92 -3.26 6.24
N PHE A 235 -17.45 -2.62 5.20
CA PHE A 235 -18.88 -2.60 4.89
C PHE A 235 -19.44 -4.01 4.66
N LYS A 236 -18.72 -4.82 3.87
CA LYS A 236 -19.12 -6.20 3.55
C LYS A 236 -19.09 -7.10 4.79
N MET A 237 -18.01 -7.01 5.55
CA MET A 237 -17.79 -7.84 6.74
C MET A 237 -18.54 -7.32 7.97
N GLY A 238 -19.04 -6.09 7.96
CA GLY A 238 -19.66 -5.45 9.13
C GLY A 238 -18.63 -5.04 10.20
N LEU A 239 -17.45 -4.59 9.77
CA LEU A 239 -16.35 -4.16 10.64
C LEU A 239 -16.45 -2.65 10.93
N PRO A 240 -15.89 -2.18 12.07
CA PRO A 240 -15.80 -0.75 12.35
C PRO A 240 -14.83 -0.04 11.39
N PHE A 241 -15.10 1.23 11.09
CA PHE A 241 -14.29 2.05 10.19
C PHE A 241 -14.33 3.52 10.60
N GLY A 242 -13.23 4.23 10.35
CA GLY A 242 -13.14 5.68 10.49
C GLY A 242 -11.94 6.25 9.73
N TYR A 243 -11.85 7.57 9.69
CA TYR A 243 -10.80 8.31 9.02
C TYR A 243 -10.47 9.60 9.78
N ALA A 244 -9.22 10.02 9.69
CA ALA A 244 -8.67 11.24 10.24
C ALA A 244 -8.79 12.35 9.21
N LYS A 245 -9.23 13.52 9.65
CA LYS A 245 -9.19 14.75 8.86
C LYS A 245 -7.89 15.46 9.17
N CYS A 246 -7.01 15.50 8.19
CA CYS A 246 -5.66 16.02 8.34
C CYS A 246 -5.47 17.32 7.56
N ASN A 247 -4.41 18.06 7.89
CA ASN A 247 -3.89 19.11 7.03
C ASN A 247 -2.84 18.53 6.06
N ARG A 248 -2.41 19.31 5.06
CA ARG A 248 -1.42 18.87 4.05
C ARG A 248 0.05 18.94 4.53
N GLY A 249 0.29 19.37 5.76
CA GLY A 249 1.57 19.95 6.17
C GLY A 249 1.78 21.32 5.53
N GLY A 250 2.96 21.89 5.72
CA GLY A 250 3.35 23.18 5.15
C GLY A 250 4.26 24.00 6.07
N GLY A 251 5.02 24.94 5.51
CA GLY A 251 5.93 25.79 6.28
C GLY A 251 6.98 25.01 7.08
N GLY A 252 7.49 23.90 6.52
CA GLY A 252 8.47 23.03 7.18
C GLY A 252 7.89 22.06 8.22
N LYS A 253 6.55 21.95 8.34
CA LYS A 253 5.88 21.06 9.28
C LYS A 253 5.18 19.90 8.58
N ALA A 254 5.30 18.71 9.17
CA ALA A 254 4.59 17.50 8.75
C ALA A 254 3.06 17.68 8.81
N PRO A 255 2.30 16.88 8.02
CA PRO A 255 0.86 16.76 8.18
C PRO A 255 0.44 16.37 9.61
N GLN A 256 -0.64 16.98 10.10
CA GLN A 256 -1.25 16.68 11.41
C GLN A 256 -2.75 16.45 11.26
N CYS A 257 -3.33 15.63 12.14
CA CYS A 257 -4.73 15.22 12.08
C CYS A 257 -5.54 15.70 13.30
N PRO A 258 -6.07 16.93 13.28
CA PRO A 258 -6.77 17.50 14.44
C PRO A 258 -8.14 16.88 14.74
N ALA A 259 -8.70 16.09 13.83
CA ALA A 259 -10.02 15.48 14.02
C ALA A 259 -10.07 14.07 13.46
N TRP A 260 -10.92 13.25 14.08
CA TRP A 260 -11.20 11.90 13.63
C TRP A 260 -12.69 11.62 13.64
N TRP A 261 -13.18 11.06 12.53
CA TRP A 261 -14.57 10.74 12.28
C TRP A 261 -14.71 9.26 11.97
N ASN A 262 -15.89 8.70 12.21
CA ASN A 262 -16.13 7.29 11.98
C ASN A 262 -17.57 7.01 11.56
N ILE A 263 -17.86 5.75 11.27
CA ILE A 263 -19.18 5.35 10.77
C ILE A 263 -20.31 5.53 11.79
N GLN A 264 -20.03 5.79 13.07
CA GLN A 264 -21.04 6.10 14.10
C GLN A 264 -21.08 7.59 14.46
N LYS A 265 -19.92 8.26 14.41
CA LYS A 265 -19.75 9.69 14.60
C LYS A 265 -19.27 10.30 13.29
N GLU A 266 -20.22 10.55 12.40
CA GLU A 266 -19.96 11.15 11.08
C GLU A 266 -19.56 12.62 11.21
N GLU A 267 -18.75 13.08 10.26
CA GLU A 267 -18.40 14.49 10.16
C GLU A 267 -19.65 15.36 9.99
N PRO A 268 -19.83 16.42 10.79
CA PRO A 268 -20.95 17.32 10.60
C PRO A 268 -20.82 17.99 9.24
N PRO A 269 -21.94 18.20 8.54
CA PRO A 269 -21.89 18.85 7.25
C PRO A 269 -21.26 20.25 7.36
N PRO A 270 -20.51 20.69 6.34
CA PRO A 270 -19.93 22.03 6.34
C PRO A 270 -21.05 23.07 6.49
N ALA A 271 -20.79 24.11 7.30
CA ALA A 271 -21.70 25.22 7.43
C ALA A 271 -21.96 25.84 6.04
N PRO A 272 -23.21 26.17 5.68
CA PRO A 272 -23.49 26.79 4.40
C PRO A 272 -22.67 28.08 4.28
N PRO A 273 -21.97 28.31 3.15
CA PRO A 273 -21.18 29.51 3.00
C PRO A 273 -22.08 30.74 3.14
N MET A 274 -21.69 31.69 4.01
CA MET A 274 -22.29 33.01 4.01
C MET A 274 -21.84 33.73 2.73
N GLN A 275 -22.63 33.65 1.67
CA GLN A 275 -22.41 34.51 0.51
C GLN A 275 -22.78 35.94 0.91
N SER A 276 -21.78 36.80 1.09
CA SER A 276 -21.97 38.24 0.93
C SER A 276 -22.17 38.49 -0.56
N VAL A 277 -23.38 38.83 -0.96
CA VAL A 277 -23.62 39.38 -2.30
C VAL A 277 -22.83 40.69 -2.36
N GLY A 278 -21.86 40.77 -3.27
CA GLY A 278 -21.04 41.96 -3.43
C GLY A 278 -21.90 43.18 -3.74
N GLY A 279 -21.87 44.17 -2.86
CA GLY A 279 -22.19 45.54 -3.26
C GLY A 279 -21.06 45.99 -4.17
N GLY A 280 -21.34 46.15 -5.47
CA GLY A 280 -20.41 46.81 -6.38
C GLY A 280 -20.18 48.27 -5.94
N PRO A 281 -19.02 48.87 -6.28
CA PRO A 281 -18.75 50.27 -5.97
C PRO A 281 -19.77 51.19 -6.68
N PRO A 282 -20.19 52.30 -6.05
CA PRO A 282 -21.18 53.20 -6.63
C PRO A 282 -20.50 54.15 -7.63
N ASP A 283 -20.34 53.73 -8.88
CA ASP A 283 -19.89 54.63 -9.96
C ASP A 283 -20.82 54.54 -11.17
N GLY A 284 -21.72 55.52 -11.30
CA GLY A 284 -22.59 55.68 -12.46
C GLY A 284 -23.68 56.74 -12.26
N PHE A 285 -23.55 57.85 -12.98
CA PHE A 285 -24.31 59.12 -12.90
C PHE A 285 -25.83 59.08 -13.25
N PHE A 286 -26.56 57.97 -13.03
CA PHE A 286 -27.99 57.82 -13.43
C PHE A 286 -28.90 57.11 -12.40
N GLY A 287 -28.63 57.24 -11.09
CA GLY A 287 -29.37 56.54 -10.03
C GLY A 287 -30.58 57.24 -9.37
N ILE A 288 -31.25 58.21 -10.02
CA ILE A 288 -32.35 58.97 -9.37
C ILE A 288 -33.75 58.35 -9.60
N PHE A 289 -33.90 57.31 -10.42
CA PHE A 289 -35.20 56.65 -10.66
C PHE A 289 -35.08 55.13 -10.68
N GLY A 290 -35.07 54.49 -9.51
CA GLY A 290 -35.16 53.04 -9.38
C GLY A 290 -35.62 52.67 -7.97
N GLY A 291 -36.78 51.98 -7.86
CA GLY A 291 -37.31 51.50 -6.59
C GLY A 291 -36.38 50.53 -5.86
N PRO A 292 -36.67 50.18 -4.60
CA PRO A 292 -35.81 49.30 -3.81
C PRO A 292 -35.57 47.99 -4.57
N PRO A 293 -34.32 47.49 -4.61
CA PRO A 293 -34.03 46.24 -5.29
C PRO A 293 -34.82 45.10 -4.63
N PRO A 294 -35.33 44.12 -5.41
CA PRO A 294 -35.98 42.95 -4.83
C PRO A 294 -35.02 42.27 -3.86
N ALA A 295 -35.51 41.92 -2.67
CA ALA A 295 -34.75 41.18 -1.68
C ALA A 295 -34.11 39.96 -2.35
N ALA A 296 -32.78 39.95 -2.44
CA ALA A 296 -32.04 38.85 -3.02
C ALA A 296 -32.46 37.56 -2.30
N ALA A 297 -33.09 36.65 -3.05
CA ALA A 297 -33.47 35.35 -2.53
C ALA A 297 -32.20 34.64 -2.07
N ARG A 298 -32.03 34.45 -0.75
CA ARG A 298 -30.97 33.64 -0.18
C ARG A 298 -31.07 32.24 -0.78
N GLN A 299 -30.20 31.90 -1.72
CA GLN A 299 -30.05 30.53 -2.15
C GLN A 299 -29.39 29.76 -0.99
N VAL A 300 -30.23 29.11 -0.19
CA VAL A 300 -29.75 28.15 0.81
C VAL A 300 -29.17 26.98 0.02
N VAL A 301 -27.83 26.90 -0.04
CA VAL A 301 -27.14 25.72 -0.55
C VAL A 301 -27.57 24.55 0.33
N ARG A 302 -28.40 23.66 -0.21
CA ARG A 302 -28.83 22.45 0.50
C ARG A 302 -27.61 21.56 0.66
N VAL A 303 -27.15 21.41 1.90
CA VAL A 303 -26.21 20.37 2.28
C VAL A 303 -26.80 19.01 1.88
N GLN A 304 -26.06 18.24 1.08
CA GLN A 304 -26.49 16.88 0.74
C GLN A 304 -26.47 15.99 1.99
N GLN A 305 -27.59 15.35 2.28
CA GLN A 305 -27.70 14.36 3.34
C GLN A 305 -27.48 12.96 2.79
N ARG A 306 -26.99 12.05 3.64
CA ARG A 306 -26.84 10.64 3.29
C ARG A 306 -28.21 10.06 2.87
N PRO A 307 -28.34 9.46 1.68
CA PRO A 307 -29.59 8.89 1.22
C PRO A 307 -30.01 7.69 2.09
N PRO A 308 -31.32 7.40 2.20
CA PRO A 308 -31.81 6.26 2.94
C PRO A 308 -31.37 4.93 2.31
N GLY A 309 -31.25 3.90 3.15
CA GLY A 309 -30.87 2.56 2.73
C GLY A 309 -29.37 2.29 2.79
N LEU A 310 -29.02 1.02 3.00
CA LEU A 310 -27.66 0.60 3.31
C LEU A 310 -26.68 0.87 2.15
N VAL A 311 -27.04 0.44 0.93
CA VAL A 311 -26.15 0.55 -0.25
C VAL A 311 -26.00 2.00 -0.75
N PRO A 312 -27.09 2.78 -0.93
CA PRO A 312 -26.95 4.20 -1.28
C PRO A 312 -26.19 4.98 -0.21
N GLY A 313 -26.45 4.70 1.08
CA GLY A 313 -25.77 5.34 2.19
C GLY A 313 -24.26 5.07 2.20
N PHE A 314 -23.85 3.83 1.95
CA PHE A 314 -22.44 3.46 1.79
C PHE A 314 -21.79 4.16 0.59
N GLY A 315 -22.46 4.17 -0.57
CA GLY A 315 -21.96 4.86 -1.76
C GLY A 315 -21.79 6.36 -1.55
N PHE A 316 -22.72 6.99 -0.83
CA PHE A 316 -22.60 8.40 -0.44
C PHE A 316 -21.42 8.62 0.51
N TYR A 317 -21.25 7.76 1.52
CA TYR A 317 -20.18 7.86 2.51
C TYR A 317 -18.79 7.79 1.85
N LEU A 318 -18.56 6.87 0.92
CA LEU A 318 -17.29 6.83 0.18
C LEU A 318 -17.04 8.12 -0.61
N ARG A 319 -18.00 8.50 -1.48
CA ARG A 319 -17.79 9.56 -2.47
C ARG A 319 -17.82 10.97 -1.91
N ASN A 320 -18.53 11.19 -0.80
CA ASN A 320 -18.78 12.54 -0.28
C ASN A 320 -18.22 12.76 1.11
N THR A 321 -18.01 11.69 1.89
CA THR A 321 -17.49 11.81 3.26
C THR A 321 -16.01 11.45 3.28
N VAL A 322 -15.65 10.24 2.86
CA VAL A 322 -14.25 9.79 2.86
C VAL A 322 -13.42 10.57 1.82
N ALA A 323 -13.86 10.63 0.57
CA ALA A 323 -13.12 11.30 -0.51
C ALA A 323 -12.86 12.80 -0.24
N ASN A 324 -13.75 13.47 0.49
CA ASN A 324 -13.58 14.88 0.87
C ASN A 324 -12.81 15.05 2.19
N GLY A 325 -12.62 13.97 2.93
CA GLY A 325 -12.02 13.96 4.26
C GLY A 325 -10.54 13.58 4.27
N VAL A 326 -10.12 12.74 3.31
CA VAL A 326 -8.74 12.25 3.19
C VAL A 326 -8.03 12.87 1.99
N HIS A 327 -6.71 12.92 2.05
CA HIS A 327 -5.86 13.36 0.93
C HIS A 327 -4.43 12.85 1.16
N SER A 328 -3.51 13.21 0.26
CA SER A 328 -2.10 12.79 0.29
C SER A 328 -1.31 13.11 1.58
N GLY A 329 -1.84 13.94 2.48
CA GLY A 329 -1.25 14.24 3.78
C GLY A 329 -1.69 13.26 4.87
N SER A 330 -2.87 12.65 4.73
CA SER A 330 -3.41 11.65 5.65
C SER A 330 -2.47 10.46 5.82
N GLY A 331 -1.77 10.06 4.75
CA GLY A 331 -0.80 8.96 4.79
C GLY A 331 0.61 9.34 5.26
N ARG A 332 0.92 10.64 5.35
CA ARG A 332 2.27 11.17 5.56
C ARG A 332 2.48 11.82 6.92
N THR A 333 1.59 11.63 7.88
CA THR A 333 1.83 12.10 9.25
C THR A 333 3.11 11.50 9.82
N ALA A 334 3.63 12.08 10.91
CA ALA A 334 4.78 11.53 11.61
C ALA A 334 4.53 10.05 12.00
N ASN A 335 5.61 9.25 11.96
CA ASN A 335 5.52 7.80 12.13
C ASN A 335 5.19 7.37 13.57
N ASP A 336 5.44 8.23 14.55
CA ASP A 336 5.16 8.05 15.97
C ASP A 336 3.87 8.73 16.45
N ASP A 337 3.16 9.44 15.57
CA ASP A 337 1.91 10.14 15.88
C ASP A 337 0.74 9.15 16.06
N ASP A 338 0.03 9.24 17.18
CA ASP A 338 -1.14 8.42 17.49
C ASP A 338 -2.46 8.94 16.90
N ASP A 339 -2.50 10.21 16.47
CA ASP A 339 -3.71 10.86 15.97
C ASP A 339 -3.97 10.62 14.47
N THR A 340 -3.10 9.86 13.80
CA THR A 340 -3.28 9.42 12.40
C THR A 340 -4.06 8.11 12.29
N ASP A 341 -4.46 7.73 11.08
CA ASP A 341 -5.10 6.43 10.82
C ASP A 341 -4.12 5.30 10.54
N TYR A 342 -2.85 5.63 10.29
CA TYR A 342 -1.84 4.66 9.92
C TYR A 342 -0.78 4.52 11.01
N TYR A 343 -0.14 3.36 11.06
CA TYR A 343 1.06 3.14 11.86
C TYR A 343 2.13 2.42 11.00
N PRO A 344 3.42 2.72 11.19
CA PRO A 344 4.51 2.10 10.44
C PRO A 344 4.75 0.66 10.90
N VAL A 345 5.16 -0.18 9.96
CA VAL A 345 5.48 -1.60 10.22
C VAL A 345 6.96 -1.90 9.98
N SER A 346 7.43 -3.04 10.48
CA SER A 346 8.81 -3.47 10.19
C SER A 346 8.98 -3.88 8.71
N LEU A 347 10.20 -3.81 8.18
CA LEU A 347 10.51 -4.29 6.83
C LEU A 347 10.86 -5.79 6.88
N LYS A 348 9.83 -6.63 6.81
CA LYS A 348 9.92 -8.09 6.82
C LYS A 348 8.85 -8.72 5.91
N GLN A 349 9.04 -9.98 5.52
CA GLN A 349 8.10 -10.67 4.64
C GLN A 349 6.71 -10.84 5.28
N GLU A 350 6.65 -10.99 6.60
CA GLU A 350 5.45 -11.22 7.40
C GLU A 350 4.64 -9.93 7.61
N THR A 351 5.31 -8.78 7.54
CA THR A 351 4.69 -7.47 7.72
C THR A 351 4.31 -6.80 6.40
N LEU A 352 5.04 -7.04 5.31
CA LEU A 352 4.75 -6.50 3.98
C LEU A 352 3.73 -7.35 3.20
N ARG A 353 2.56 -7.56 3.81
CA ARG A 353 1.45 -8.34 3.23
C ARG A 353 0.53 -7.48 2.34
N PRO A 354 -0.24 -8.08 1.43
CA PRO A 354 -1.26 -7.36 0.68
C PRO A 354 -2.21 -6.54 1.58
N GLY A 355 -2.58 -5.33 1.14
CA GLY A 355 -3.31 -4.35 1.94
C GLY A 355 -2.43 -3.40 2.77
N THR A 356 -1.11 -3.66 2.87
CA THR A 356 -0.15 -2.69 3.45
C THR A 356 -0.07 -1.45 2.55
N ILE A 357 -0.08 -0.27 3.16
CA ILE A 357 -0.01 1.02 2.49
C ILE A 357 1.46 1.43 2.38
N TYR A 358 1.88 1.93 1.23
CA TYR A 358 3.12 2.67 1.08
C TYR A 358 2.79 4.15 0.90
N ALA A 359 3.24 5.00 1.81
CA ALA A 359 3.15 6.44 1.65
C ALA A 359 4.54 6.97 1.30
N ASP A 360 4.69 7.55 0.11
CA ASP A 360 5.92 8.23 -0.28
C ASP A 360 5.99 9.62 0.40
N PRO A 361 7.16 10.27 0.42
CA PRO A 361 7.32 11.56 1.11
C PRO A 361 6.59 12.72 0.41
N TYR A 362 6.16 12.55 -0.85
CA TYR A 362 5.60 13.59 -1.71
C TYR A 362 4.08 13.47 -1.92
N GLY A 363 3.46 12.45 -1.33
CA GLY A 363 2.02 12.27 -1.27
C GLY A 363 1.47 11.21 -2.21
N HIS A 364 2.30 10.47 -2.94
CA HIS A 364 1.86 9.29 -3.67
C HIS A 364 1.67 8.13 -2.70
N ILE A 365 0.52 7.47 -2.81
CA ILE A 365 0.14 6.38 -1.93
C ILE A 365 -0.16 5.15 -2.78
N LEU A 366 0.40 4.01 -2.39
CA LEU A 366 0.20 2.72 -3.03
C LEU A 366 -0.31 1.68 -2.03
N VAL A 367 -1.04 0.69 -2.51
CA VAL A 367 -1.50 -0.44 -1.69
C VAL A 367 -0.86 -1.71 -2.21
N LEU A 368 -0.11 -2.42 -1.36
CA LEU A 368 0.50 -3.71 -1.73
C LEU A 368 -0.61 -4.70 -2.11
N VAL A 369 -0.43 -5.42 -3.22
CA VAL A 369 -1.41 -6.40 -3.69
C VAL A 369 -0.86 -7.82 -3.77
N LYS A 370 0.44 -7.99 -4.01
CA LYS A 370 1.01 -9.32 -4.15
C LYS A 370 2.51 -9.29 -3.90
N ARG A 371 3.02 -10.32 -3.23
CA ARG A 371 4.45 -10.62 -3.16
C ARG A 371 4.70 -11.95 -3.86
N LEU A 372 5.64 -11.96 -4.78
CA LEU A 372 6.15 -13.17 -5.41
C LEU A 372 7.49 -13.50 -4.76
N PRO A 373 7.68 -14.74 -4.26
CA PRO A 373 8.96 -15.13 -3.72
C PRO A 373 10.03 -15.12 -4.81
N GLN A 374 11.28 -14.95 -4.38
CA GLN A 374 12.44 -15.21 -5.23
C GLN A 374 12.36 -16.63 -5.80
N SER A 375 12.72 -16.79 -7.08
CA SER A 375 12.81 -18.10 -7.73
C SER A 375 14.20 -18.25 -8.34
N GLY A 376 14.80 -19.45 -8.32
CA GLY A 376 16.11 -19.76 -8.93
C GLY A 376 17.04 -18.56 -9.20
N ALA A 377 16.97 -18.00 -10.41
CA ALA A 377 17.77 -16.87 -10.87
C ALA A 377 17.12 -15.46 -10.73
N ASN A 378 15.82 -15.39 -10.43
CA ASN A 378 15.03 -14.16 -10.44
C ASN A 378 14.80 -13.64 -9.01
N ALA A 379 15.02 -12.33 -8.83
CA ALA A 379 14.67 -11.62 -7.62
C ALA A 379 13.18 -11.76 -7.28
N GLY A 380 12.86 -11.71 -5.98
CA GLY A 380 11.45 -11.61 -5.56
C GLY A 380 10.83 -10.30 -6.02
N VAL A 381 9.51 -10.31 -6.22
CA VAL A 381 8.78 -9.15 -6.74
C VAL A 381 7.72 -8.71 -5.75
N LEU A 382 7.61 -7.40 -5.54
CA LEU A 382 6.52 -6.81 -4.79
C LEU A 382 5.67 -5.95 -5.72
N LEU A 383 4.37 -6.20 -5.71
CA LEU A 383 3.39 -5.52 -6.54
C LEU A 383 2.46 -4.70 -5.65
N ALA A 384 2.08 -3.53 -6.15
CA ALA A 384 1.10 -2.64 -5.54
C ALA A 384 0.13 -2.10 -6.59
N VAL A 385 -0.91 -1.43 -6.14
CA VAL A 385 -1.81 -0.63 -6.98
C VAL A 385 -1.87 0.80 -6.48
N ASP A 386 -2.05 1.73 -7.40
CA ASP A 386 -2.32 3.13 -7.11
C ASP A 386 -3.55 3.62 -7.88
N GLY A 387 -4.24 4.61 -7.30
CA GLY A 387 -5.31 5.35 -7.95
C GLY A 387 -4.73 6.59 -8.62
N GLN A 388 -5.16 6.89 -9.83
CA GLN A 388 -4.79 8.10 -10.55
C GLN A 388 -5.89 9.16 -10.39
N PRO A 389 -5.58 10.46 -10.55
CA PRO A 389 -6.59 11.53 -10.43
C PRO A 389 -7.78 11.40 -11.39
N ASP A 390 -7.62 10.69 -12.52
CA ASP A 390 -8.69 10.39 -13.47
C ASP A 390 -9.58 9.21 -13.03
N GLY A 391 -9.29 8.59 -11.87
CA GLY A 391 -9.97 7.43 -11.32
C GLY A 391 -9.39 6.08 -11.75
N THR A 392 -8.40 6.06 -12.65
CA THR A 392 -7.75 4.85 -13.12
C THR A 392 -7.03 4.15 -11.96
N VAL A 393 -7.17 2.82 -11.85
CA VAL A 393 -6.41 2.01 -10.90
C VAL A 393 -5.42 1.17 -11.68
N ALA A 394 -4.13 1.31 -11.40
CA ALA A 394 -3.06 0.65 -12.14
C ALA A 394 -2.15 -0.17 -11.22
N ARG A 395 -1.65 -1.30 -11.71
CA ARG A 395 -0.67 -2.12 -10.97
C ARG A 395 0.75 -1.62 -11.23
N LYS A 396 1.55 -1.55 -10.16
CA LYS A 396 2.93 -1.07 -10.14
C LYS A 396 3.84 -2.12 -9.49
N ARG A 397 5.09 -2.21 -9.98
CA ARG A 397 6.16 -2.99 -9.35
C ARG A 397 6.93 -2.13 -8.36
N PHE A 398 7.40 -2.72 -7.27
CA PHE A 398 8.36 -2.12 -6.36
C PHE A 398 9.71 -1.91 -7.05
N TRP A 399 10.15 -0.66 -7.07
CA TRP A 399 11.49 -0.23 -7.41
C TRP A 399 11.63 1.25 -7.00
N ARG A 400 12.88 1.74 -6.96
CA ARG A 400 13.20 3.05 -6.36
C ARG A 400 12.40 4.24 -6.90
N GLY A 401 12.05 4.26 -8.19
CA GLY A 401 11.28 5.38 -8.79
C GLY A 401 9.77 5.28 -8.65
N ASN A 402 9.20 4.12 -8.32
CA ASN A 402 7.77 4.00 -7.96
C ASN A 402 7.55 4.16 -6.46
N PHE A 403 8.53 3.76 -5.63
CA PHE A 403 8.47 3.78 -4.18
C PHE A 403 9.55 4.73 -3.67
N LEU A 404 9.31 6.04 -3.87
CA LEU A 404 10.25 7.08 -3.45
C LEU A 404 10.38 7.09 -1.93
N PHE A 405 11.60 7.23 -1.44
CA PHE A 405 11.89 7.27 -0.01
C PHE A 405 12.88 8.39 0.30
N ALA A 406 12.58 9.19 1.32
CA ALA A 406 13.45 10.24 1.81
C ALA A 406 13.10 10.54 3.27
N GLN A 407 14.10 10.70 4.13
CA GLN A 407 13.88 11.16 5.50
C GLN A 407 13.96 12.67 5.54
N ASP A 408 12.80 13.31 5.69
CA ASP A 408 12.68 14.74 5.96
C ASP A 408 11.48 14.95 6.88
N PRO A 409 11.69 15.39 8.14
CA PRO A 409 10.59 15.66 9.07
C PRO A 409 9.54 16.63 8.54
N ALA A 410 9.89 17.55 7.62
CA ALA A 410 8.93 18.47 7.01
C ALA A 410 7.97 17.75 6.04
N LEU A 411 8.41 16.64 5.43
CA LEU A 411 7.60 15.80 4.55
C LEU A 411 6.76 14.77 5.32
N GLY A 412 7.03 14.64 6.62
CA GLY A 412 6.39 13.71 7.54
C GLY A 412 7.02 12.31 7.48
N GLY A 413 6.26 11.26 7.81
CA GLY A 413 6.79 9.90 7.92
C GLY A 413 6.47 9.05 6.68
N PRO A 414 7.40 8.85 5.73
CA PRO A 414 7.18 7.92 4.62
C PRO A 414 7.42 6.47 5.01
N GLY A 415 7.04 5.55 4.12
CA GLY A 415 7.31 4.12 4.22
C GLY A 415 6.05 3.25 4.24
N PHE A 416 6.26 1.98 4.58
CA PHE A 416 5.20 0.98 4.69
C PHE A 416 4.43 1.10 6.01
N LYS A 417 3.11 1.08 5.92
CA LYS A 417 2.18 1.33 7.00
C LYS A 417 0.96 0.41 6.94
N ARG A 418 0.23 0.29 8.05
CA ARG A 418 -1.06 -0.39 8.13
C ARG A 418 -2.11 0.53 8.76
N PHE A 419 -3.38 0.24 8.48
CA PHE A 419 -4.49 0.88 9.17
C PHE A 419 -4.45 0.54 10.66
N ARG A 420 -4.52 1.55 11.52
CA ARG A 420 -4.75 1.38 12.95
C ARG A 420 -6.08 0.65 13.15
N PRO A 421 -6.10 -0.39 14.00
CA PRO A 421 -7.34 -1.06 14.36
C PRO A 421 -8.33 -0.08 14.96
N VAL A 422 -9.57 -0.11 14.45
CA VAL A 422 -10.69 0.62 15.04
C VAL A 422 -11.40 -0.34 15.99
N VAL A 423 -11.41 0.01 17.28
CA VAL A 423 -11.99 -0.81 18.35
C VAL A 423 -13.28 -0.18 18.87
N ALA A 424 -14.27 -1.03 19.17
CA ALA A 424 -15.51 -0.61 19.80
C ALA A 424 -15.33 -0.52 21.32
N THR A 425 -15.82 0.55 21.92
CA THR A 425 -15.81 0.78 23.37
C THR A 425 -17.19 1.21 23.86
N LYS A 426 -17.38 1.32 25.18
CA LYS A 426 -18.61 1.90 25.77
C LYS A 426 -18.89 3.32 25.25
N GLY A 427 -17.86 4.08 24.87
CA GLY A 427 -17.97 5.45 24.36
C GLY A 427 -18.11 5.56 22.83
N GLY A 428 -18.28 4.44 22.12
CA GLY A 428 -18.28 4.37 20.66
C GLY A 428 -16.97 3.81 20.08
N LEU A 429 -16.73 4.08 18.80
CA LEU A 429 -15.51 3.64 18.12
C LEU A 429 -14.32 4.55 18.47
N ARG A 430 -13.13 3.97 18.55
CA ARG A 430 -11.85 4.69 18.63
C ARG A 430 -10.75 3.95 17.88
N ARG A 431 -9.66 4.62 17.55
CA ARG A 431 -8.42 3.99 17.06
C ARG A 431 -7.58 3.47 18.23
N ALA A 432 -6.79 2.44 17.96
CA ALA A 432 -5.74 2.01 18.87
C ALA A 432 -4.50 2.92 18.77
N SER A 433 -3.87 3.18 19.91
CA SER A 433 -2.55 3.84 20.00
C SER A 433 -1.42 2.89 19.59
N ASN A 434 -0.23 3.44 19.34
CA ASN A 434 1.00 2.71 19.03
C ASN A 434 1.35 1.75 20.17
N GLU A 435 1.19 2.19 21.42
CA GLU A 435 1.43 1.37 22.60
C GLU A 435 0.46 0.19 22.69
N GLU A 436 -0.83 0.42 22.45
CA GLU A 436 -1.83 -0.66 22.42
C GLU A 436 -1.56 -1.66 21.30
N ILE A 437 -1.17 -1.18 20.11
CA ILE A 437 -0.84 -2.04 18.96
C ILE A 437 0.39 -2.89 19.27
N ALA A 438 1.46 -2.27 19.79
CA ALA A 438 2.71 -2.97 20.11
C ALA A 438 2.54 -4.07 21.18
N LYS A 439 1.61 -3.87 22.13
CA LYS A 439 1.33 -4.83 23.21
C LYS A 439 0.28 -5.89 22.85
N ASN A 440 -0.49 -5.68 21.78
CA ASN A 440 -1.57 -6.59 21.41
C ASN A 440 -1.06 -7.67 20.44
N PRO A 441 -1.10 -8.97 20.81
CA PRO A 441 -0.61 -10.06 19.96
C PRO A 441 -1.34 -10.20 18.62
N GLU A 442 -2.56 -9.65 18.50
CA GLU A 442 -3.30 -9.63 17.23
C GLU A 442 -2.70 -8.67 16.19
N TYR A 443 -1.88 -7.71 16.63
CA TYR A 443 -1.28 -6.68 15.79
C TYR A 443 0.25 -6.68 15.93
N ALA A 444 0.79 -6.34 17.11
CA ALA A 444 2.20 -6.47 17.55
C ALA A 444 3.30 -6.19 16.51
N ASP A 445 3.01 -5.36 15.51
CA ASP A 445 3.83 -5.14 14.32
C ASP A 445 4.16 -3.66 14.10
N PHE A 446 3.77 -2.79 15.03
CA PHE A 446 4.23 -1.41 15.11
C PHE A 446 5.76 -1.39 15.19
N SER A 447 6.38 -0.63 14.29
CA SER A 447 7.83 -0.47 14.27
C SER A 447 8.24 0.87 13.66
N LEU A 448 9.16 1.54 14.34
CA LEU A 448 9.82 2.76 13.86
C LEU A 448 11.14 2.47 13.10
N ASP A 449 11.41 1.22 12.75
CA ASP A 449 12.69 0.85 12.13
C ASP A 449 12.95 1.58 10.82
N GLN A 450 11.91 1.77 10.00
CA GLN A 450 12.00 2.50 8.74
C GLN A 450 12.47 3.95 8.94
N SER A 451 12.05 4.60 10.02
CA SER A 451 12.39 5.98 10.36
C SER A 451 13.88 6.18 10.71
N LYS A 452 14.61 5.08 10.92
CA LYS A 452 16.04 5.09 11.27
C LYS A 452 16.94 4.81 10.06
N LEU A 453 16.35 4.52 8.90
CA LEU A 453 17.08 4.17 7.68
C LEU A 453 17.28 5.41 6.81
N ASP A 454 18.49 5.59 6.30
CA ASP A 454 18.73 6.47 5.17
C ASP A 454 18.18 5.85 3.86
N ILE A 455 18.30 6.59 2.76
CA ILE A 455 17.74 6.19 1.45
C ILE A 455 18.35 4.87 0.96
N GLU A 456 19.68 4.72 1.01
CA GLU A 456 20.34 3.50 0.52
C GLU A 456 20.04 2.31 1.43
N ALA A 457 20.08 2.50 2.75
CA ALA A 457 19.80 1.46 3.73
C ALA A 457 18.34 0.96 3.65
N PHE A 458 17.38 1.82 3.32
CA PHE A 458 16.00 1.43 3.07
C PHE A 458 15.89 0.48 1.88
N TYR A 459 16.51 0.85 0.74
CA TYR A 459 16.44 0.02 -0.46
C TYR A 459 17.26 -1.27 -0.32
N ASP A 460 18.41 -1.24 0.36
CA ASP A 460 19.18 -2.44 0.69
C ASP A 460 18.35 -3.42 1.54
N ARG A 461 17.63 -2.90 2.53
CA ARG A 461 16.74 -3.72 3.36
C ARG A 461 15.59 -4.31 2.53
N MET A 462 15.03 -3.54 1.60
CA MET A 462 13.98 -4.04 0.72
C MET A 462 14.49 -5.12 -0.23
N ASP A 463 15.68 -4.96 -0.81
CA ASP A 463 16.32 -6.01 -1.62
C ASP A 463 16.48 -7.30 -0.79
N ASP A 464 16.82 -7.19 0.51
CA ASP A 464 16.94 -8.33 1.43
C ASP A 464 15.61 -9.02 1.72
N VAL A 465 14.54 -8.25 1.90
CA VAL A 465 13.19 -8.78 2.12
C VAL A 465 12.66 -9.49 0.87
N LEU A 466 12.92 -8.93 -0.31
CA LEU A 466 12.43 -9.48 -1.58
C LEU A 466 13.21 -10.70 -2.03
N SER A 467 14.54 -10.69 -1.88
CA SER A 467 15.44 -11.74 -2.36
C SER A 467 16.31 -12.26 -1.22
N PRO A 468 15.77 -13.10 -0.32
CA PRO A 468 16.52 -13.55 0.85
C PRO A 468 17.75 -14.40 0.48
N ALA A 469 17.69 -15.18 -0.60
CA ALA A 469 18.81 -15.98 -1.08
C ALA A 469 19.74 -15.15 -1.99
N PRO A 470 21.05 -15.45 -2.04
CA PRO A 470 21.97 -14.75 -2.92
C PRO A 470 21.57 -14.84 -4.40
N LEU A 471 21.71 -13.73 -5.14
CA LEU A 471 21.40 -13.64 -6.57
C LEU A 471 22.66 -13.83 -7.42
N ASP A 472 22.53 -14.35 -8.64
CA ASP A 472 23.62 -14.26 -9.61
C ASP A 472 23.83 -12.78 -9.99
N PRO A 473 25.04 -12.22 -9.79
CA PRO A 473 25.27 -10.79 -9.97
C PRO A 473 25.11 -10.34 -11.44
N MET A 474 25.43 -11.22 -12.39
CA MET A 474 25.34 -10.91 -13.82
C MET A 474 23.89 -10.90 -14.29
N ALA A 475 23.12 -11.93 -13.96
CA ALA A 475 21.70 -12.04 -14.28
C ALA A 475 20.91 -10.89 -13.65
N ALA A 476 21.16 -10.60 -12.36
CA ALA A 476 20.45 -9.53 -11.66
C ALA A 476 20.75 -8.13 -12.24
N MET A 477 21.99 -7.88 -12.69
CA MET A 477 22.33 -6.64 -13.40
C MET A 477 21.64 -6.56 -14.77
N LYS A 478 21.59 -7.66 -15.53
CA LYS A 478 20.91 -7.69 -16.84
C LYS A 478 19.42 -7.40 -16.72
N GLU A 479 18.76 -7.93 -15.69
CA GLU A 479 17.36 -7.59 -15.40
C GLU A 479 17.16 -6.10 -15.07
N ALA A 480 18.09 -5.49 -14.32
CA ALA A 480 18.06 -4.05 -14.09
C ALA A 480 18.20 -3.23 -15.39
N ILE A 481 19.06 -3.68 -16.31
CA ILE A 481 19.23 -3.06 -17.64
C ILE A 481 17.96 -3.22 -18.49
N VAL A 482 17.32 -4.39 -18.46
CA VAL A 482 16.02 -4.61 -19.13
C VAL A 482 14.97 -3.63 -18.62
N SER A 483 14.89 -3.44 -17.29
CA SER A 483 13.95 -2.48 -16.71
C SER A 483 14.23 -1.03 -17.12
N LEU A 484 15.50 -0.63 -17.25
CA LEU A 484 15.86 0.68 -17.79
C LEU A 484 15.44 0.81 -19.27
N ASP A 485 15.67 -0.22 -20.09
CA ASP A 485 15.25 -0.23 -21.50
C ASP A 485 13.73 -0.01 -21.64
N GLU A 486 12.93 -0.69 -20.83
CA GLU A 486 11.47 -0.54 -20.79
C GLU A 486 11.04 0.89 -20.40
N GLN A 487 11.74 1.52 -19.44
CA GLN A 487 11.46 2.91 -19.06
C GLN A 487 11.80 3.89 -20.18
N VAL A 488 12.93 3.69 -20.86
CA VAL A 488 13.31 4.50 -22.02
C VAL A 488 12.28 4.36 -23.15
N ARG A 489 11.82 3.14 -23.44
CA ARG A 489 10.75 2.88 -24.42
C ARG A 489 9.44 3.55 -24.04
N THR A 490 9.04 3.49 -22.77
CA THR A 490 7.84 4.18 -22.27
C THR A 490 7.96 5.71 -22.44
N ARG A 491 9.18 6.24 -22.26
CA ARG A 491 9.45 7.65 -22.47
C ARG A 491 9.35 8.06 -23.95
N VAL A 492 9.72 7.18 -24.90
CA VAL A 492 9.49 7.42 -26.34
C VAL A 492 8.01 7.74 -26.59
N THR A 493 7.09 6.95 -26.04
CA THR A 493 5.64 7.23 -26.15
C THR A 493 5.25 8.56 -25.51
N SER A 494 5.80 8.88 -24.34
CA SER A 494 5.47 10.12 -23.61
C SER A 494 5.92 11.37 -24.38
N VAL A 495 7.12 11.34 -24.95
CA VAL A 495 7.66 12.44 -25.76
C VAL A 495 6.94 12.54 -27.10
N GLU A 496 6.59 11.41 -27.72
CA GLU A 496 5.79 11.37 -28.95
C GLU A 496 4.40 11.98 -28.76
N ASN A 497 3.75 11.75 -27.61
CA ASN A 497 2.47 12.40 -27.30
C ASN A 497 2.62 13.93 -27.24
N GLY A 498 3.70 14.43 -26.61
CA GLY A 498 4.03 15.85 -26.62
C GLY A 498 4.28 16.39 -28.03
N ARG A 499 5.01 15.66 -28.88
CA ARG A 499 5.23 16.03 -30.29
C ARG A 499 3.90 16.13 -31.05
N LYS A 500 3.03 15.13 -30.91
CA LYS A 500 1.71 15.10 -31.56
C LYS A 500 0.84 16.28 -31.13
N TYR A 501 0.86 16.64 -29.84
CA TYR A 501 0.18 17.84 -29.35
C TYR A 501 0.71 19.10 -30.05
N GLN A 502 2.03 19.27 -30.11
CA GLN A 502 2.66 20.43 -30.77
C GLN A 502 2.34 20.50 -32.27
N THR A 503 2.43 19.38 -32.99
CA THR A 503 2.18 19.35 -34.45
C THR A 503 0.70 19.40 -34.80
N GLY A 504 -0.17 18.98 -33.88
CA GLY A 504 -1.63 18.98 -34.03
C GLY A 504 -2.30 20.33 -33.74
N GLY A 505 -1.53 21.41 -33.57
CA GLY A 505 -2.04 22.75 -33.30
C GLY A 505 -2.18 23.11 -31.81
N GLY A 506 -1.59 22.32 -30.90
CA GLY A 506 -1.50 22.66 -29.48
C GLY A 506 -0.73 23.97 -29.23
N GLY A 507 -1.23 24.78 -28.30
CA GLY A 507 -0.63 26.06 -27.92
C GLY A 507 0.60 25.91 -27.01
N GLU A 508 1.24 27.04 -26.67
CA GLU A 508 2.26 27.06 -25.62
C GLU A 508 1.62 26.68 -24.27
N VAL A 509 2.25 25.75 -23.56
CA VAL A 509 1.76 25.27 -22.27
C VAL A 509 2.44 26.06 -21.15
N ALA A 510 1.66 26.66 -20.26
CA ALA A 510 2.20 27.35 -19.10
C ALA A 510 2.89 26.34 -18.16
N MET A 511 4.12 26.66 -17.73
CA MET A 511 4.85 25.88 -16.73
C MET A 511 4.38 26.26 -15.32
N PRO A 512 3.87 25.30 -14.52
CA PRO A 512 3.48 25.53 -13.13
C PRO A 512 4.65 25.99 -12.25
N ASP A 513 4.33 26.53 -11.07
CA ASP A 513 5.30 27.00 -10.09
C ASP A 513 5.59 25.96 -8.99
N GLY A 514 6.86 25.91 -8.57
CA GLY A 514 7.33 25.08 -7.47
C GLY A 514 7.07 23.59 -7.66
N ALA A 515 6.66 22.93 -6.58
CA ALA A 515 6.30 21.51 -6.56
C ALA A 515 5.15 21.16 -7.52
N SER A 516 4.34 22.14 -7.94
CA SER A 516 3.17 21.93 -8.80
C SER A 516 3.53 21.38 -10.17
N ILE A 517 4.79 21.47 -10.61
CA ILE A 517 5.22 20.82 -11.86
C ILE A 517 5.02 19.30 -11.83
N PHE A 518 4.92 18.69 -10.65
CA PHE A 518 4.72 17.24 -10.46
C PHE A 518 3.26 16.85 -10.14
N GLU A 519 2.35 17.83 -9.95
CA GLU A 519 1.05 17.61 -9.29
C GLU A 519 -0.12 18.33 -9.99
N THR A 520 0.11 18.89 -11.17
CA THR A 520 -0.90 19.69 -11.87
C THR A 520 -1.82 18.82 -12.73
N THR A 521 -2.75 19.45 -13.43
CA THR A 521 -3.65 18.81 -14.40
C THR A 521 -3.63 19.57 -15.73
N GLY A 522 -4.22 18.97 -16.77
CA GLY A 522 -4.30 19.56 -18.10
C GLY A 522 -3.01 19.37 -18.91
N ALA A 523 -2.81 20.22 -19.93
CA ALA A 523 -1.79 20.01 -20.95
C ALA A 523 -0.35 19.83 -20.43
N TRP A 524 -0.01 20.43 -19.28
CA TRP A 524 1.30 20.19 -18.66
C TRP A 524 1.41 18.74 -18.16
N GLU A 525 0.41 18.27 -17.41
CA GLU A 525 0.38 16.88 -16.91
C GLU A 525 0.32 15.86 -18.06
N ASP A 526 -0.44 16.19 -19.12
CA ASP A 526 -0.66 15.28 -20.25
C ASP A 526 0.59 15.11 -21.14
N PHE A 527 1.40 16.17 -21.30
CA PHE A 527 2.42 16.23 -22.35
C PHE A 527 3.84 16.60 -21.88
N ALA A 528 3.99 17.22 -20.70
CA ALA A 528 5.28 17.36 -20.04
C ALA A 528 5.63 16.06 -19.28
N THR A 529 6.89 15.89 -18.90
CA THR A 529 7.36 14.63 -18.30
C THR A 529 8.15 14.75 -16.99
N PRO A 530 7.97 15.75 -16.11
CA PRO A 530 8.86 15.93 -14.95
C PRO A 530 8.87 14.72 -14.01
N SER A 531 7.71 14.16 -13.67
CA SER A 531 7.61 12.93 -12.87
C SER A 531 8.25 11.71 -13.54
N ARG A 532 8.14 11.59 -14.87
CA ARG A 532 8.68 10.45 -15.63
C ARG A 532 10.19 10.58 -15.83
N ASP A 533 10.68 11.79 -16.06
CA ASP A 533 12.09 12.08 -16.27
C ASP A 533 12.88 11.93 -14.96
N LEU A 534 12.31 12.36 -13.82
CA LEU A 534 12.91 12.09 -12.51
C LEU A 534 13.06 10.57 -12.26
N ARG A 535 12.04 9.79 -12.61
CA ARG A 535 12.07 8.32 -12.51
C ARG A 535 13.11 7.69 -13.44
N LEU A 536 13.22 8.18 -14.67
CA LEU A 536 14.24 7.75 -15.61
C LEU A 536 15.65 8.02 -15.06
N LEU A 537 15.91 9.19 -14.49
CA LEU A 537 17.21 9.53 -13.88
C LEU A 537 17.55 8.57 -12.73
N ILE A 538 16.59 8.25 -11.87
CA ILE A 538 16.77 7.24 -10.80
C ILE A 538 17.10 5.86 -11.41
N ALA A 539 16.42 5.46 -12.48
CA ALA A 539 16.68 4.18 -13.15
C ALA A 539 18.09 4.13 -13.76
N ILE A 540 18.55 5.24 -14.34
CA ILE A 540 19.92 5.38 -14.84
C ILE A 540 20.92 5.20 -13.70
N ASP A 541 20.73 5.85 -12.55
CA ASP A 541 21.64 5.73 -11.41
C ASP A 541 21.70 4.30 -10.86
N VAL A 542 20.54 3.63 -10.78
CA VAL A 542 20.45 2.23 -10.34
C VAL A 542 21.26 1.30 -11.24
N VAL A 543 21.15 1.46 -12.56
CA VAL A 543 21.87 0.62 -13.53
C VAL A 543 23.35 0.97 -13.56
N ARG A 544 23.71 2.26 -13.56
CA ARG A 544 25.12 2.70 -13.56
C ARG A 544 25.88 2.26 -12.32
N GLY A 545 25.24 2.34 -11.15
CA GLY A 545 25.85 1.97 -9.87
C GLY A 545 25.70 0.49 -9.49
N TYR A 546 25.17 -0.35 -10.38
CA TYR A 546 24.94 -1.76 -10.08
C TYR A 546 26.24 -2.53 -9.79
N PRO A 547 27.33 -2.37 -10.57
CA PRO A 547 28.61 -3.00 -10.27
C PRO A 547 29.16 -2.60 -8.89
N GLU A 548 29.10 -1.32 -8.54
CA GLU A 548 29.48 -0.81 -7.21
C GLU A 548 28.62 -1.41 -6.09
N ARG A 549 27.31 -1.58 -6.33
CA ARG A 549 26.41 -2.23 -5.36
C ARG A 549 26.84 -3.67 -5.08
N VAL A 550 27.14 -4.45 -6.12
CA VAL A 550 27.64 -5.83 -5.97
C VAL A 550 28.95 -5.85 -5.19
N ALA A 551 29.88 -4.94 -5.52
CA ALA A 551 31.16 -4.86 -4.83
C ALA A 551 31.03 -4.45 -3.35
N ARG A 552 30.04 -3.60 -3.03
CA ARG A 552 29.76 -3.12 -1.66
C ARG A 552 29.10 -4.20 -0.79
N ARG A 553 28.30 -5.09 -1.39
CA ARG A 553 27.52 -6.13 -0.69
C ARG A 553 27.69 -7.53 -1.32
N PRO A 554 28.93 -8.05 -1.44
CA PRO A 554 29.18 -9.31 -2.14
C PRO A 554 28.47 -10.50 -1.49
N GLU A 555 28.16 -10.45 -0.19
CA GLU A 555 27.43 -11.48 0.56
C GLU A 555 25.99 -11.69 0.08
N ARG A 556 25.44 -10.75 -0.70
CA ARG A 556 24.09 -10.82 -1.27
C ARG A 556 24.04 -11.44 -2.66
N TYR A 557 25.21 -11.80 -3.19
CA TYR A 557 25.35 -12.36 -4.50
C TYR A 557 26.02 -13.73 -4.42
N ALA A 558 25.64 -14.62 -5.33
CA ALA A 558 26.28 -15.91 -5.52
C ALA A 558 27.64 -15.69 -6.21
N MET A 559 28.61 -15.14 -5.46
CA MET A 559 29.91 -14.75 -5.99
C MET A 559 30.67 -15.98 -6.53
N PRO A 560 31.30 -15.90 -7.71
CA PRO A 560 32.14 -16.98 -8.22
C PRO A 560 33.29 -17.28 -7.25
N LYS A 561 33.52 -18.56 -6.96
CA LYS A 561 34.47 -19.02 -5.92
C LYS A 561 35.90 -18.51 -6.10
N ASP A 562 36.31 -18.32 -7.35
CA ASP A 562 37.68 -17.96 -7.72
C ASP A 562 37.86 -16.47 -8.05
N LYS A 563 36.88 -15.62 -7.71
CA LYS A 563 36.91 -14.18 -8.01
C LYS A 563 36.70 -13.34 -6.77
N SER A 564 37.46 -12.25 -6.64
CA SER A 564 37.18 -11.23 -5.63
C SER A 564 35.98 -10.37 -6.05
N ALA A 565 35.41 -9.62 -5.09
CA ALA A 565 34.36 -8.64 -5.40
C ALA A 565 34.82 -7.58 -6.42
N ALA A 566 36.11 -7.21 -6.40
CA ALA A 566 36.69 -6.29 -7.36
C ALA A 566 36.77 -6.90 -8.77
N ASP A 567 37.13 -8.18 -8.90
CA ASP A 567 37.19 -8.87 -10.20
C ASP A 567 35.79 -8.98 -10.82
N VAL A 568 34.79 -9.33 -10.01
CA VAL A 568 33.38 -9.38 -10.44
C VAL A 568 32.92 -7.98 -10.86
N LYS A 569 33.26 -6.93 -10.10
CA LYS A 569 32.92 -5.55 -10.47
C LYS A 569 33.46 -5.20 -11.86
N VAL A 570 34.74 -5.47 -12.14
CA VAL A 570 35.37 -5.17 -13.43
C VAL A 570 34.67 -5.91 -14.58
N GLU A 571 34.25 -7.15 -14.36
CA GLU A 571 33.47 -7.91 -15.34
C GLU A 571 32.08 -7.31 -15.58
N LEU A 572 31.38 -6.96 -14.51
CA LEU A 572 30.08 -6.30 -14.58
C LEU A 572 30.17 -4.95 -15.30
N ASP A 573 31.18 -4.14 -15.00
CA ASP A 573 31.43 -2.85 -15.69
C ASP A 573 31.58 -3.06 -17.20
N ARG A 574 32.36 -4.07 -17.63
CA ARG A 574 32.56 -4.40 -19.04
C ARG A 574 31.26 -4.84 -19.70
N THR A 575 30.50 -5.73 -19.05
CA THR A 575 29.23 -6.20 -19.60
C THR A 575 28.18 -5.10 -19.64
N LEU A 576 28.10 -4.25 -18.61
CA LEU A 576 27.21 -3.10 -18.57
C LEU A 576 27.47 -2.17 -19.76
N ALA A 577 28.74 -1.81 -20.00
CA ALA A 577 29.10 -0.97 -21.14
C ALA A 577 28.67 -1.60 -22.49
N SER A 578 28.87 -2.91 -22.65
CA SER A 578 28.47 -3.64 -23.85
C SER A 578 26.95 -3.69 -24.04
N GLU A 579 26.19 -3.97 -22.99
CA GLU A 579 24.72 -4.05 -23.02
C GLU A 579 24.09 -2.69 -23.32
N LEU A 580 24.60 -1.62 -22.71
CA LEU A 580 24.10 -0.25 -22.96
C LEU A 580 24.37 0.19 -24.41
N ALA A 581 25.50 -0.19 -24.99
CA ALA A 581 25.84 0.14 -26.38
C ALA A 581 25.04 -0.70 -27.40
N ALA A 582 24.67 -1.93 -27.05
CA ALA A 582 23.95 -2.84 -27.95
C ALA A 582 22.44 -2.53 -28.05
N ARG A 583 21.84 -2.02 -26.97
CA ARG A 583 20.39 -1.78 -26.90
C ARG A 583 20.03 -0.43 -27.52
N LYS A 584 19.08 -0.46 -28.45
CA LYS A 584 18.67 0.68 -29.27
C LYS A 584 17.19 0.98 -29.12
N VAL A 585 16.88 2.28 -29.19
CA VAL A 585 15.53 2.83 -29.27
C VAL A 585 15.48 3.86 -30.39
N THR A 586 14.31 4.04 -30.99
CA THR A 586 14.09 5.05 -32.02
C THR A 586 13.00 6.00 -31.56
N TYR A 587 13.23 7.30 -31.66
CA TYR A 587 12.20 8.32 -31.45
C TYR A 587 11.99 9.14 -32.73
N THR A 588 10.84 9.80 -32.84
CA THR A 588 10.50 10.65 -33.98
C THR A 588 10.93 12.09 -33.72
N ARG A 589 11.82 12.63 -34.56
CA ARG A 589 12.26 14.05 -34.50
C ARG A 589 11.13 15.02 -34.80
N THR A 590 11.36 16.29 -34.51
CA THR A 590 10.38 17.37 -34.72
C THR A 590 9.89 17.44 -36.17
N ASP A 591 10.71 17.11 -37.16
CA ASP A 591 10.34 17.08 -38.58
C ASP A 591 9.62 15.79 -39.03
N GLY A 592 9.43 14.82 -38.13
CA GLY A 592 8.81 13.53 -38.42
C GLY A 592 9.78 12.42 -38.82
N THR A 593 11.08 12.70 -38.96
CA THR A 593 12.08 11.68 -39.30
C THR A 593 12.48 10.85 -38.07
N PRO A 594 12.80 9.55 -38.24
CA PRO A 594 13.26 8.72 -37.12
C PRO A 594 14.71 9.08 -36.73
N TRP A 595 15.02 8.99 -35.44
CA TRP A 595 16.38 9.08 -34.90
C TRP A 595 16.64 7.96 -33.90
N GLU A 596 17.78 7.29 -34.04
CA GLU A 596 18.16 6.16 -33.21
C GLU A 596 19.10 6.60 -32.08
N LEU A 597 18.82 6.12 -30.87
CA LEU A 597 19.68 6.27 -29.70
C LEU A 597 20.00 4.89 -29.13
N THR A 598 21.22 4.70 -28.65
CA THR A 598 21.55 3.60 -27.75
C THR A 598 21.14 3.94 -26.31
N LEU A 599 21.01 2.93 -25.44
CA LEU A 599 20.86 3.21 -24.00
C LEU A 599 22.10 3.91 -23.44
N LYS A 600 23.28 3.65 -23.99
CA LYS A 600 24.50 4.38 -23.64
C LYS A 600 24.33 5.89 -23.90
N ASP A 601 23.77 6.28 -25.04
CA ASP A 601 23.53 7.70 -25.35
C ASP A 601 22.59 8.35 -24.32
N VAL A 602 21.51 7.65 -23.94
CA VAL A 602 20.57 8.14 -22.91
C VAL A 602 21.26 8.29 -21.56
N VAL A 603 22.08 7.32 -21.17
CA VAL A 603 22.85 7.32 -19.92
C VAL A 603 23.87 8.45 -19.90
N ASP A 604 24.64 8.64 -20.98
CA ASP A 604 25.64 9.71 -21.09
C ASP A 604 25.00 11.12 -21.00
N ARG A 605 23.73 11.24 -21.41
CA ARG A 605 22.95 12.49 -21.38
C ARG A 605 22.26 12.78 -20.05
N THR A 606 22.57 12.04 -18.97
CA THR A 606 21.96 12.22 -17.63
C THR A 606 21.80 13.69 -17.24
N ALA A 607 22.88 14.49 -17.37
CA ALA A 607 22.88 15.89 -16.96
C ALA A 607 21.95 16.78 -17.81
N ALA A 608 21.77 16.45 -19.10
CA ALA A 608 20.84 17.17 -19.98
C ALA A 608 19.38 16.78 -19.69
N LEU A 609 19.16 15.50 -19.33
CA LEU A 609 17.83 14.97 -18.99
C LEU A 609 17.24 15.60 -17.72
N GLU A 610 18.06 16.19 -16.84
CA GLU A 610 17.62 16.95 -15.66
C GLU A 610 16.72 18.17 -16.01
N MET A 611 16.72 18.63 -17.27
CA MET A 611 15.90 19.75 -17.74
C MET A 611 15.08 19.41 -19.00
N ALA A 612 14.97 18.13 -19.37
CA ALA A 612 14.42 17.70 -20.67
C ALA A 612 12.90 17.43 -20.67
N TYR A 613 12.20 17.85 -19.62
CA TYR A 613 10.81 17.46 -19.36
C TYR A 613 9.75 18.42 -19.92
N ASN A 614 10.14 19.60 -20.39
CA ASN A 614 9.19 20.64 -20.79
C ASN A 614 8.60 20.38 -22.18
N VAL A 615 7.27 20.34 -22.27
CA VAL A 615 6.54 20.13 -23.53
C VAL A 615 6.79 21.22 -24.56
N ASN A 616 7.21 22.42 -24.18
CA ASN A 616 7.45 23.50 -25.14
C ASN A 616 8.80 23.38 -25.85
N ASP A 617 9.72 22.54 -25.38
CA ASP A 617 10.93 22.20 -26.11
C ASP A 617 10.64 21.27 -27.30
N CYS A 618 11.47 21.35 -28.34
CA CYS A 618 11.49 20.37 -29.42
C CYS A 618 11.89 18.98 -28.88
N VAL A 619 11.58 17.94 -29.65
CA VAL A 619 11.75 16.55 -29.20
C VAL A 619 13.22 16.20 -28.94
N GLU A 620 14.13 16.77 -29.72
CA GLU A 620 15.58 16.56 -29.64
C GLU A 620 16.13 17.07 -28.31
N LEU A 621 15.74 18.28 -27.88
CA LEU A 621 16.12 18.82 -26.57
C LEU A 621 15.51 18.02 -25.43
N ARG A 622 14.29 17.51 -25.63
CA ARG A 622 13.67 16.56 -24.70
C ARG A 622 14.38 15.21 -24.64
N TRP A 623 15.29 14.90 -25.56
CA TRP A 623 16.20 13.74 -25.48
C TRP A 623 17.65 14.14 -25.15
N GLY A 624 17.87 15.38 -24.74
CA GLY A 624 19.19 15.88 -24.36
C GLY A 624 20.16 15.99 -25.53
N ALA A 625 19.67 16.15 -26.76
CA ALA A 625 20.52 16.37 -27.93
C ALA A 625 21.42 17.59 -27.71
N ALA A 626 22.71 17.45 -28.03
CA ALA A 626 23.65 18.56 -27.93
C ALA A 626 23.28 19.68 -28.91
N ASP A 627 23.46 20.92 -28.49
CA ASP A 627 23.27 22.08 -29.36
C ASP A 627 24.17 21.96 -30.60
N ASN A 628 23.63 22.32 -31.77
CA ASN A 628 24.29 22.25 -33.08
C ASN A 628 24.68 20.83 -33.57
N SER A 629 24.13 19.78 -32.97
CA SER A 629 24.26 18.41 -33.48
C SER A 629 23.36 18.14 -34.70
N GLU A 630 23.69 17.11 -35.49
CA GLU A 630 22.81 16.62 -36.55
C GLU A 630 21.43 16.20 -36.01
N GLU A 631 21.40 15.63 -34.81
CA GLU A 631 20.16 15.32 -34.08
C GLU A 631 19.32 16.59 -33.91
N ALA A 632 19.91 17.65 -33.37
CA ALA A 632 19.24 18.91 -33.06
C ALA A 632 18.92 19.79 -34.28
N ALA A 633 19.36 19.44 -35.49
CA ALA A 633 19.16 20.25 -36.69
C ALA A 633 17.67 20.47 -37.06
N THR A 634 16.80 19.56 -36.63
CA THR A 634 15.34 19.60 -36.84
C THR A 634 14.60 20.36 -35.74
N CYS A 635 15.29 20.74 -34.67
CA CYS A 635 14.72 21.46 -33.53
C CYS A 635 14.39 22.91 -33.90
N LYS A 636 13.10 23.23 -33.99
CA LYS A 636 12.61 24.58 -34.35
C LYS A 636 12.01 25.36 -33.17
N ARG A 637 12.00 24.78 -31.97
CA ARG A 637 11.29 25.33 -30.81
C ARG A 637 12.06 25.09 -29.53
N ARG A 638 12.00 26.06 -28.61
CA ARG A 638 12.46 25.94 -27.23
C ARG A 638 11.41 26.50 -26.28
N ALA A 639 11.39 26.00 -25.05
CA ALA A 639 10.68 26.62 -23.95
C ALA A 639 11.09 28.09 -23.80
N SER A 640 10.16 28.95 -23.38
CA SER A 640 10.42 30.39 -23.23
C SER A 640 11.53 30.68 -22.20
N GLY A 641 12.15 31.85 -22.30
CA GLY A 641 13.28 32.22 -21.43
C GLY A 641 12.94 32.11 -19.94
N SER A 642 11.73 32.54 -19.55
CA SER A 642 11.22 32.41 -18.18
C SER A 642 11.09 30.96 -17.73
N GLN A 643 10.57 30.07 -18.58
CA GLN A 643 10.47 28.64 -18.28
C GLN A 643 11.84 27.99 -18.12
N ARG A 644 12.82 28.35 -18.97
CA ARG A 644 14.20 27.84 -18.84
C ARG A 644 14.88 28.30 -17.56
N THR A 645 14.65 29.54 -17.13
CA THR A 645 15.12 30.03 -15.83
C THR A 645 14.52 29.20 -14.69
N LYS A 646 13.19 28.98 -14.69
CA LYS A 646 12.53 28.10 -13.70
C LYS A 646 13.10 26.69 -13.70
N MET A 647 13.28 26.07 -14.87
CA MET A 647 13.89 24.74 -14.97
C MET A 647 15.31 24.71 -14.42
N SER A 648 16.08 25.79 -14.58
CA SER A 648 17.44 25.89 -14.03
C SER A 648 17.42 25.97 -12.50
N GLU A 649 16.48 26.71 -11.93
CA GLU A 649 16.24 26.76 -10.47
C GLU A 649 15.80 25.40 -9.91
N TYR A 650 14.99 24.66 -10.68
CA TYR A 650 14.43 23.37 -10.29
C TYR A 650 15.38 22.20 -10.56
N ARG A 651 16.48 22.43 -11.29
CA ARG A 651 17.42 21.39 -11.71
C ARG A 651 17.97 20.58 -10.53
N ALA A 652 18.17 21.22 -9.37
CA ALA A 652 18.62 20.56 -8.15
C ALA A 652 17.72 19.38 -7.75
N TRP A 653 16.40 19.46 -7.98
CA TRP A 653 15.46 18.37 -7.68
C TRP A 653 15.75 17.12 -8.52
N PHE A 654 16.05 17.32 -9.80
CA PHE A 654 16.39 16.24 -10.72
C PHE A 654 17.80 15.72 -10.48
N ASN A 655 18.75 16.61 -10.19
CA ASN A 655 20.12 16.26 -9.84
C ASN A 655 20.21 15.52 -8.49
N GLU A 656 19.38 15.82 -7.50
CA GLU A 656 19.37 15.13 -6.21
C GLU A 656 18.42 13.93 -6.19
N ARG A 657 17.65 13.74 -7.26
CA ARG A 657 16.65 12.68 -7.42
C ARG A 657 15.54 12.79 -6.36
N ARG A 658 15.23 14.03 -5.98
CA ARG A 658 14.31 14.40 -4.89
C ARG A 658 13.33 15.43 -5.38
N ARG A 659 12.05 15.23 -5.10
CA ARG A 659 11.04 16.27 -5.34
C ARG A 659 11.13 17.33 -4.23
N PRO A 660 10.74 18.58 -4.51
CA PRO A 660 10.64 19.61 -3.47
C PRO A 660 9.51 19.28 -2.49
N PRO A 661 9.60 19.75 -1.23
CA PRO A 661 8.44 19.79 -0.35
C PRO A 661 7.31 20.63 -0.96
N ARG A 662 6.06 20.25 -0.67
CA ARG A 662 4.90 21.08 -1.00
C ARG A 662 4.97 22.37 -0.16
N GLY A 663 4.86 23.52 -0.83
CA GLY A 663 4.84 24.85 -0.21
C GLY A 663 3.60 25.11 0.61
#